data_AF-C1FJT7-F1
#
_entry.id   AF-C1FJT7-F1
#
_cell.length_a   1.000
_cell.length_b   1.000
_cell.length_c   1.000
_cell.angle_alpha   90.00
_cell.angle_beta   90.00
_cell.angle_gamma   90.00
#
_symmetry.space_group_name_H-M   'P 1'
#
loop_
_entity.id
_entity.type
_entity.pdbx_description
1 polymer ?
#
loop_
_entity_poly.entity_id
_entity_poly.type
_entity_poly.pdbx_seq_one_letter_code
_entity_poly.pdbx_strand_id
1 'polypeptide(L)'
;MDELGGGWERRSDGTWVKQSQRAHLRRRMRRALDAARLRFRAAGRTGGGAIGKKASRRVTTHDARLRSDSSALRDACVDAWRGFGLTDPSHERLLRRRAEQTLEIARVNGDGTTVTYLTFKLAMHRVAARHVAGLRLALADARAARGDDRGALREYRRALTEERAGWARTGRLEWAPASSLLNAARLTRVRARDQADLDNAEGLLRAAIGSTEPERVEDLETPRLGEDVASAAETSRRAARHDLCVLLCQSDHRDDDAVEELRSMGYRYRLSEEVLRYDLDYGAKVPRNKKAKAAMAAHGKYVRAFDGAMPASALSHLRSVFRAESQFWSQHGYHEPGCGFFSYAHRLPPWNAEDVGNTHPLRSTMDAIVRRVWRVAAAAFPRAREATAAEWWAHCRPHGSGHQLHFDSDDEGKGPEGIRHPICSAVVFVTGDVGGPTLVTDQTAASKKLAQRGWLVEPVAGRVAVFDGRYLHGVVPGRGPAPRLPRNHVGRAAGFSPCSSDRDARRITLMVAFWDEMKARPGGDGSDPRASFPKGSARPFPDPKLYLGDRSRPKGIDWPELFHAMHLTSMPDVVAEAATGDGDEGGGTAGGGGAKPEQTRWVERCATPVGRVWQDVDEAENDACFPSLALEKISSVPPYDRCFMY
;
A
#
# COMPACT_ATOMS: atom_id res chain seq x y z
N MET A 1 -10.83 25.77 -2.31
CA MET A 1 -10.18 25.22 -3.52
C MET A 1 -9.83 26.28 -4.59
N ASP A 2 -10.06 27.59 -4.35
CA ASP A 2 -9.68 28.68 -5.28
C ASP A 2 -8.26 29.26 -5.07
N GLU A 3 -7.51 28.80 -4.07
CA GLU A 3 -6.24 29.46 -3.68
C GLU A 3 -5.04 29.13 -4.56
N LEU A 4 -5.19 28.23 -5.54
CA LEU A 4 -4.14 27.98 -6.52
C LEU A 4 -4.25 28.83 -7.79
N GLY A 5 -5.14 29.83 -7.85
CA GLY A 5 -5.08 30.97 -8.78
C GLY A 5 -4.71 30.60 -10.21
N GLY A 6 -5.14 29.43 -10.68
CA GLY A 6 -4.82 28.91 -12.00
C GLY A 6 -5.73 29.63 -12.99
N GLY A 7 -5.44 30.91 -13.25
CA GLY A 7 -6.24 31.77 -14.10
C GLY A 7 -6.56 31.05 -15.39
N TRP A 8 -7.85 30.91 -15.67
CA TRP A 8 -8.28 30.61 -17.01
C TRP A 8 -8.18 31.91 -17.81
N GLU A 9 -7.61 31.81 -19.00
CA GLU A 9 -7.50 32.90 -19.95
C GLU A 9 -8.50 32.62 -21.06
N ARG A 10 -9.45 33.53 -21.27
CA ARG A 10 -10.42 33.42 -22.35
C ARG A 10 -9.76 33.91 -23.64
N ARG A 11 -9.61 33.02 -24.62
CA ARG A 11 -9.10 33.33 -25.95
C ARG A 11 -10.11 34.20 -26.72
N SER A 12 -9.65 34.83 -27.79
CA SER A 12 -10.47 35.64 -28.70
C SER A 12 -11.60 34.84 -29.37
N ASP A 13 -11.48 33.51 -29.46
CA ASP A 13 -12.51 32.58 -29.92
C ASP A 13 -13.52 32.18 -28.82
N GLY A 14 -13.40 32.77 -27.62
CA GLY A 14 -14.26 32.50 -26.48
C GLY A 14 -13.87 31.28 -25.65
N THR A 15 -12.86 30.50 -26.06
CA THR A 15 -12.43 29.29 -25.33
C THR A 15 -11.62 29.64 -24.10
N TRP A 16 -11.87 28.95 -22.98
CA TRP A 16 -11.09 29.09 -21.77
C TRP A 16 -9.88 28.17 -21.81
N VAL A 17 -8.69 28.75 -21.83
CA VAL A 17 -7.43 28.02 -21.82
C VAL A 17 -6.74 28.23 -20.49
N LYS A 18 -6.26 27.14 -19.91
CA LYS A 18 -5.52 27.20 -18.65
C LYS A 18 -4.26 28.04 -18.88
N GLN A 19 -4.19 29.21 -18.26
CA GLN A 19 -3.02 30.08 -18.39
C GLN A 19 -1.80 29.28 -17.94
N SER A 20 -0.74 29.22 -18.77
CA SER A 20 0.40 28.38 -18.42
C SER A 20 0.93 28.83 -17.06
N GLN A 21 0.90 27.93 -16.07
CA GLN A 21 1.27 28.22 -14.68
C GLN A 21 2.64 28.93 -14.62
N ARG A 22 3.54 28.59 -15.56
CA ARG A 22 4.84 29.22 -15.77
C ARG A 22 4.76 30.71 -16.12
N ALA A 23 3.86 31.14 -17.00
CA ALA A 23 3.68 32.56 -17.35
C ALA A 23 3.11 33.36 -16.18
N HIS A 24 2.15 32.78 -15.46
CA HIS A 24 1.57 33.39 -14.27
C HIS A 24 2.63 33.57 -13.16
N LEU A 25 3.42 32.53 -12.87
CA LEU A 25 4.53 32.60 -11.92
C LEU A 25 5.61 33.61 -12.32
N ARG A 26 5.96 33.69 -13.61
CA ARG A 26 6.90 34.70 -14.12
C ARG A 26 6.40 36.12 -13.89
N ARG A 27 5.10 36.37 -14.04
CA ARG A 27 4.50 37.69 -13.76
C ARG A 27 4.53 38.02 -12.26
N ARG A 28 4.14 37.09 -11.39
CA ARG A 28 4.21 37.27 -9.93
C ARG A 28 5.65 37.53 -9.46
N MET A 29 6.61 36.76 -9.97
CA MET A 29 8.03 36.98 -9.68
C MET A 29 8.53 38.34 -10.19
N ARG A 30 8.11 38.79 -11.38
CA ARG A 30 8.48 40.12 -11.88
C ARG A 30 7.94 41.22 -10.97
N ARG A 31 6.67 41.16 -10.58
CA ARG A 31 6.05 42.10 -9.64
C ARG A 31 6.78 42.13 -8.29
N ALA A 32 7.13 40.96 -7.75
CA ALA A 32 7.92 40.82 -6.53
C ALA A 32 9.29 41.54 -6.63
N LEU A 33 10.01 41.28 -7.72
CA LEU A 33 11.33 41.87 -7.94
C LEU A 33 11.27 43.39 -8.18
N ASP A 34 10.24 43.86 -8.88
CA ASP A 34 10.01 45.29 -9.12
C ASP A 34 9.68 46.04 -7.82
N ALA A 35 8.88 45.44 -6.93
CA ALA A 35 8.57 46.00 -5.61
C ALA A 35 9.85 46.17 -4.76
N ALA A 36 10.69 45.13 -4.66
CA ALA A 36 11.96 45.22 -3.94
C ALA A 36 12.96 46.21 -4.59
N ARG A 37 12.93 46.35 -5.92
CA ARG A 37 13.87 47.19 -6.67
C ARG A 37 13.82 48.66 -6.25
N LEU A 38 12.66 49.14 -5.82
CA LEU A 38 12.47 50.51 -5.33
C LEU A 38 13.31 50.76 -4.07
N ARG A 39 13.34 49.80 -3.13
CA ARG A 39 14.10 49.90 -1.87
C ARG A 39 15.62 49.87 -2.10
N PHE A 40 16.10 48.97 -2.95
CA PHE A 40 17.52 48.92 -3.33
C PHE A 40 17.98 50.20 -4.03
N ARG A 41 17.13 50.81 -4.88
CA ARG A 41 17.42 52.09 -5.53
C ARG A 41 17.43 53.27 -4.54
N ALA A 42 16.58 53.24 -3.52
CA ALA A 42 16.53 54.30 -2.50
C ALA A 42 17.82 54.29 -1.65
N ALA A 43 18.26 53.13 -1.19
CA ALA A 43 19.47 53.01 -0.38
C ALA A 43 20.77 53.33 -1.13
N GLY A 44 20.83 53.04 -2.43
CA GLY A 44 21.97 53.43 -3.28
C GLY A 44 22.15 54.95 -3.40
N ARG A 45 21.11 55.76 -3.14
CA ARG A 45 21.21 57.23 -3.15
C ARG A 45 21.67 57.81 -1.82
N THR A 46 21.40 57.13 -0.70
CA THR A 46 21.70 57.64 0.65
C THR A 46 23.07 57.24 1.16
N GLY A 47 23.66 56.14 0.67
CA GLY A 47 25.00 55.68 1.05
C GLY A 47 26.17 56.44 0.41
N GLY A 48 25.91 57.32 -0.56
CA GLY A 48 26.92 58.17 -1.19
C GLY A 48 27.23 59.41 -0.36
N GLY A 49 27.84 59.23 0.81
CA GLY A 49 28.36 60.35 1.61
C GLY A 49 29.46 61.08 0.84
N ALA A 50 29.18 62.31 0.40
CA ALA A 50 30.12 63.40 0.11
C ALA A 50 31.46 63.08 -0.60
N ILE A 51 31.51 62.11 -1.52
CA ILE A 51 32.67 61.96 -2.41
C ILE A 51 32.49 62.92 -3.58
N GLY A 52 33.48 63.81 -3.75
CA GLY A 52 33.42 65.02 -4.57
C GLY A 52 32.87 64.85 -5.99
N LYS A 53 32.31 65.96 -6.51
CA LYS A 53 31.55 66.17 -7.77
C LYS A 53 32.15 65.66 -9.10
N LYS A 54 33.17 64.79 -9.14
CA LYS A 54 33.75 64.28 -10.38
C LYS A 54 33.44 62.80 -10.58
N ALA A 55 32.69 62.54 -11.67
CA ALA A 55 32.17 61.26 -12.17
C ALA A 55 30.91 60.71 -11.47
N SER A 56 29.75 61.22 -11.91
CA SER A 56 28.44 60.58 -11.75
C SER A 56 28.42 59.26 -12.52
N ARG A 57 29.03 58.21 -11.96
CA ARG A 57 28.92 56.85 -12.48
C ARG A 57 27.53 56.36 -12.07
N ARG A 58 26.65 56.17 -13.05
CA ARG A 58 25.26 55.71 -12.88
C ARG A 58 25.30 54.35 -12.16
N VAL A 59 25.15 54.33 -10.83
CA VAL A 59 25.11 53.08 -10.05
C VAL A 59 23.95 52.27 -10.58
N THR A 60 24.24 51.12 -11.20
CA THR A 60 23.18 50.27 -11.73
C THR A 60 22.47 49.61 -10.57
N THR A 61 21.19 49.26 -10.74
CA THR A 61 20.44 48.62 -9.65
C THR A 61 21.03 47.27 -9.22
N HIS A 62 21.90 46.68 -10.03
CA HIS A 62 22.61 45.44 -9.72
C HIS A 62 23.78 45.65 -8.75
N ASP A 63 24.33 46.87 -8.68
CA ASP A 63 25.46 47.21 -7.79
C ASP A 63 24.99 47.73 -6.42
N ALA A 64 23.69 47.99 -6.25
CA ALA A 64 23.13 48.46 -5.00
C ALA A 64 23.28 47.38 -3.91
N ARG A 65 23.87 47.77 -2.78
CA ARG A 65 24.09 46.93 -1.60
C ARG A 65 23.23 47.44 -0.44
N LEU A 66 22.59 46.50 0.25
CA LEU A 66 21.97 46.75 1.54
C LEU A 66 22.76 46.02 2.61
N ARG A 67 22.92 46.62 3.79
CA ARG A 67 23.47 45.88 4.94
C ARG A 67 22.54 44.73 5.30
N SER A 68 23.13 43.58 5.65
CA SER A 68 22.41 42.35 5.94
C SER A 68 21.46 42.44 7.16
N ASP A 69 21.71 43.40 8.06
CA ASP A 69 20.93 43.70 9.27
C ASP A 69 19.90 44.84 9.11
N SER A 70 19.90 45.52 7.95
CA SER A 70 19.07 46.71 7.75
C SER A 70 17.56 46.41 7.73
N SER A 71 16.76 47.30 8.32
CA SER A 71 15.29 47.28 8.18
C SER A 71 14.86 47.40 6.72
N ALA A 72 15.60 48.18 5.90
CA ALA A 72 15.34 48.33 4.48
C ALA A 72 15.40 47.00 3.70
N LEU A 73 16.31 46.09 4.05
CA LEU A 73 16.39 44.77 3.43
C LEU A 73 15.22 43.87 3.87
N ARG A 74 14.83 43.92 5.15
CA ARG A 74 13.63 43.23 5.67
C ARG A 74 12.36 43.69 4.96
N ASP A 75 12.16 44.99 4.85
CA ASP A 75 11.04 45.60 4.13
C ASP A 75 11.04 45.18 2.66
N ALA A 76 12.20 45.17 2.00
CA ALA A 76 12.31 44.74 0.60
C ALA A 76 11.88 43.27 0.41
N CYS A 77 12.18 42.38 1.36
CA CYS A 77 11.68 41.00 1.35
C CYS A 77 10.16 40.94 1.51
N VAL A 78 9.60 41.68 2.47
CA VAL A 78 8.15 41.74 2.72
C VAL A 78 7.40 42.29 1.49
N ASP A 79 7.87 43.41 0.94
CA ASP A 79 7.31 44.05 -0.26
C ASP A 79 7.38 43.10 -1.47
N ALA A 80 8.49 42.35 -1.61
CA ALA A 80 8.62 41.36 -2.67
C ALA A 80 7.61 40.22 -2.52
N TRP A 81 7.39 39.69 -1.31
CA TRP A 81 6.41 38.62 -1.10
C TRP A 81 4.95 39.08 -1.22
N ARG A 82 4.65 40.33 -0.85
CA ARG A 82 3.36 40.97 -1.17
C ARG A 82 3.17 41.11 -2.68
N GLY A 83 4.21 41.58 -3.39
CA GLY A 83 4.21 41.63 -4.86
C GLY A 83 4.13 40.26 -5.53
N PHE A 84 4.61 39.22 -4.84
CA PHE A 84 4.42 37.82 -5.21
C PHE A 84 2.98 37.35 -4.96
N GLY A 85 2.11 38.09 -4.26
CA GLY A 85 0.70 37.76 -4.06
C GLY A 85 0.34 37.18 -2.69
N LEU A 86 1.22 37.28 -1.68
CA LEU A 86 0.86 37.02 -0.28
C LEU A 86 0.32 38.32 0.34
N THR A 87 -0.93 38.67 0.01
CA THR A 87 -1.56 39.94 0.42
C THR A 87 -2.66 39.79 1.47
N ASP A 88 -3.11 38.56 1.73
CA ASP A 88 -4.13 38.29 2.75
C ASP A 88 -3.58 38.55 4.17
N PRO A 89 -4.30 39.30 5.02
CA PRO A 89 -3.90 39.50 6.42
C PRO A 89 -3.66 38.20 7.20
N SER A 90 -4.42 37.13 6.91
CA SER A 90 -4.22 35.81 7.53
C SER A 90 -2.84 35.20 7.21
N HIS A 91 -2.20 35.63 6.13
CA HIS A 91 -0.88 35.17 5.70
C HIS A 91 0.30 35.93 6.34
N GLU A 92 0.08 36.85 7.29
CA GLU A 92 1.17 37.68 7.83
C GLU A 92 2.31 36.84 8.45
N ARG A 93 1.97 35.75 9.16
CA ARG A 93 2.98 34.81 9.70
C ARG A 93 3.78 34.13 8.58
N LEU A 94 3.11 33.67 7.53
CA LEU A 94 3.75 33.04 6.37
C LEU A 94 4.64 34.05 5.61
N LEU A 95 4.16 35.28 5.42
CA LEU A 95 4.88 36.38 4.80
C LEU A 95 6.19 36.66 5.53
N ARG A 96 6.15 36.81 6.86
CA ARG A 96 7.34 37.03 7.70
C ARG A 96 8.33 35.87 7.59
N ARG A 97 7.86 34.62 7.74
CA ARG A 97 8.71 33.42 7.60
C ARG A 97 9.38 33.35 6.23
N ARG A 98 8.67 33.65 5.15
CA ARG A 98 9.24 33.65 3.79
C ARG A 98 10.23 34.79 3.56
N ALA A 99 9.97 35.96 4.14
CA ALA A 99 10.91 37.07 4.12
C ALA A 99 12.21 36.70 4.84
N GLU A 100 12.13 36.11 6.04
CA GLU A 100 13.28 35.62 6.82
C GLU A 100 14.10 34.58 6.07
N GLN A 101 13.45 33.58 5.45
CA GLN A 101 14.12 32.59 4.62
C GLN A 101 14.86 33.21 3.42
N THR A 102 14.25 34.21 2.76
CA THR A 102 14.93 34.94 1.68
C THR A 102 16.16 35.65 2.20
N LEU A 103 16.07 36.30 3.37
CA LEU A 103 17.19 37.03 3.97
C LEU A 103 18.35 36.10 4.31
N GLU A 104 18.05 34.97 4.96
CA GLU A 104 19.05 33.97 5.34
C GLU A 104 19.81 33.47 4.10
N ILE A 105 19.09 33.07 3.05
CA ILE A 105 19.69 32.60 1.80
C ILE A 105 20.48 33.72 1.11
N ALA A 106 19.98 34.95 1.14
CA ALA A 106 20.67 36.09 0.54
C ALA A 106 21.97 36.44 1.28
N ARG A 107 22.02 36.24 2.61
CA ARG A 107 23.21 36.42 3.44
C ARG A 107 24.27 35.36 3.16
N VAL A 108 23.87 34.09 3.10
CA VAL A 108 24.78 32.96 2.81
C VAL A 108 25.40 33.08 1.42
N ASN A 109 24.66 33.59 0.43
CA ASN A 109 25.20 33.83 -0.91
C ASN A 109 25.96 35.17 -1.05
N GLY A 110 25.92 36.03 -0.04
CA GLY A 110 26.60 37.33 -0.02
C GLY A 110 27.98 37.25 0.65
N ASP A 111 28.55 38.40 0.99
CA ASP A 111 29.79 38.49 1.77
C ASP A 111 29.55 38.43 3.30
N GLY A 112 28.34 38.05 3.72
CA GLY A 112 27.88 38.04 5.12
C GLY A 112 27.45 39.42 5.66
N THR A 113 28.04 40.50 5.17
CA THR A 113 27.79 41.87 5.67
C THR A 113 26.83 42.67 4.80
N THR A 114 26.80 42.38 3.50
CA THR A 114 25.98 43.08 2.52
C THR A 114 25.28 42.11 1.56
N VAL A 115 24.08 42.48 1.15
CA VAL A 115 23.27 41.76 0.17
C VAL A 115 23.15 42.64 -1.08
N THR A 116 23.55 42.11 -2.22
CA THR A 116 23.35 42.76 -3.53
C THR A 116 21.94 42.47 -4.05
N TYR A 117 21.45 43.29 -4.97
CA TYR A 117 20.17 42.99 -5.63
C TYR A 117 20.20 41.64 -6.39
N LEU A 118 21.36 41.24 -6.91
CA LEU A 118 21.52 39.95 -7.59
C LEU A 118 21.39 38.77 -6.62
N THR A 119 22.09 38.81 -5.47
CA THR A 119 22.00 37.75 -4.45
C THR A 119 20.61 37.70 -3.82
N PHE A 120 19.97 38.85 -3.60
CA PHE A 120 18.56 38.94 -3.20
C PHE A 120 17.63 38.31 -4.25
N LYS A 121 17.79 38.66 -5.53
CA LYS A 121 16.96 38.12 -6.62
C LYS A 121 17.08 36.60 -6.69
N LEU A 122 18.29 36.05 -6.59
CA LEU A 122 18.52 34.60 -6.56
C LEU A 122 17.87 33.95 -5.34
N ALA A 123 17.99 34.57 -4.16
CA ALA A 123 17.32 34.10 -2.94
C ALA A 123 15.79 34.09 -3.09
N MET A 124 15.19 35.17 -3.61
CA MET A 124 13.75 35.23 -3.88
C MET A 124 13.30 34.15 -4.87
N HIS A 125 14.07 33.93 -5.95
CA HIS A 125 13.79 32.83 -6.87
C HIS A 125 13.81 31.46 -6.19
N ARG A 126 14.76 31.21 -5.28
CA ARG A 126 14.84 29.95 -4.52
C ARG A 126 13.62 29.76 -3.61
N VAL A 127 13.30 30.75 -2.79
CA VAL A 127 12.20 30.62 -1.82
C VAL A 127 10.84 30.59 -2.55
N ALA A 128 10.67 31.32 -3.64
CA ALA A 128 9.46 31.23 -4.47
C ALA A 128 9.30 29.87 -5.15
N ALA A 129 10.39 29.28 -5.68
CA ALA A 129 10.35 27.93 -6.23
C ALA A 129 9.92 26.90 -5.16
N ARG A 130 10.50 26.97 -3.96
CA ARG A 130 10.09 26.13 -2.82
C ARG A 130 8.63 26.34 -2.43
N HIS A 131 8.16 27.59 -2.41
CA HIS A 131 6.75 27.89 -2.11
C HIS A 131 5.81 27.25 -3.12
N VAL A 132 6.09 27.37 -4.42
CA VAL A 132 5.28 26.76 -5.49
C VAL A 132 5.33 25.24 -5.44
N ALA A 133 6.52 24.67 -5.21
CA ALA A 133 6.67 23.23 -5.07
C ALA A 133 5.90 22.70 -3.86
N GLY A 134 5.96 23.38 -2.71
CA GLY A 134 5.17 23.05 -1.52
C GLY A 134 3.66 23.09 -1.76
N LEU A 135 3.16 24.09 -2.50
CA LEU A 135 1.74 24.14 -2.89
C LEU A 135 1.34 22.96 -3.79
N ARG A 136 2.24 22.49 -4.66
CA ARG A 136 2.00 21.31 -5.49
C ARG A 136 2.07 20.01 -4.72
N LEU A 137 2.94 19.91 -3.72
CA LEU A 137 2.96 18.77 -2.80
C LEU A 137 1.61 18.67 -2.08
N ALA A 138 1.11 19.78 -1.50
CA ALA A 138 -0.20 19.83 -0.87
C ALA A 138 -1.35 19.43 -1.84
N LEU A 139 -1.30 19.91 -3.08
CA LEU A 139 -2.26 19.48 -4.12
C LEU A 139 -2.14 17.98 -4.44
N ALA A 140 -0.92 17.44 -4.46
CA ALA A 140 -0.66 16.03 -4.70
C ALA A 140 -1.19 15.17 -3.55
N ASP A 141 -0.94 15.56 -2.29
CA ASP A 141 -1.47 14.90 -1.09
C ASP A 141 -3.01 14.91 -1.11
N ALA A 142 -3.62 16.06 -1.39
CA ALA A 142 -5.09 16.16 -1.49
C ALA A 142 -5.67 15.29 -2.62
N ARG A 143 -4.92 15.07 -3.71
CA ARG A 143 -5.32 14.16 -4.79
C ARG A 143 -5.19 12.70 -4.37
N ALA A 144 -4.08 12.34 -3.72
CA ALA A 144 -3.85 11.00 -3.20
C ALA A 144 -4.93 10.61 -2.17
N ALA A 145 -5.27 11.53 -1.26
CA ALA A 145 -6.35 11.34 -0.27
C ALA A 145 -7.73 11.10 -0.90
N ARG A 146 -7.95 11.56 -2.14
CA ARG A 146 -9.18 11.31 -2.93
C ARG A 146 -9.07 10.10 -3.87
N GLY A 147 -7.98 9.35 -3.83
CA GLY A 147 -7.71 8.24 -4.75
C GLY A 147 -7.32 8.65 -6.18
N ASP A 148 -7.05 9.94 -6.47
CA ASP A 148 -6.48 10.39 -7.76
C ASP A 148 -4.95 10.19 -7.76
N ASP A 149 -4.51 8.94 -7.65
CA ASP A 149 -3.09 8.58 -7.58
C ASP A 149 -2.33 9.05 -8.81
N ARG A 150 -2.96 9.05 -10.00
CA ARG A 150 -2.31 9.45 -11.28
C ARG A 150 -2.07 10.95 -11.30
N GLY A 151 -3.07 11.70 -10.89
CA GLY A 151 -2.95 13.14 -10.71
C GLY A 151 -1.94 13.48 -9.63
N ALA A 152 -1.97 12.79 -8.49
CA ALA A 152 -1.03 12.98 -7.39
C ALA A 152 0.41 12.74 -7.84
N LEU A 153 0.72 11.59 -8.44
CA LEU A 153 2.06 11.27 -8.92
C LEU A 153 2.57 12.28 -9.97
N ARG A 154 1.69 12.77 -10.84
CA ARG A 154 2.03 13.83 -11.80
C ARG A 154 2.44 15.13 -11.09
N GLU A 155 1.70 15.53 -10.06
CA GLU A 155 1.99 16.75 -9.31
C GLU A 155 3.23 16.60 -8.40
N TYR A 156 3.44 15.45 -7.76
CA TYR A 156 4.70 15.14 -7.06
C TYR A 156 5.89 15.25 -8.01
N ARG A 157 5.83 14.57 -9.17
CA ARG A 157 6.92 14.63 -10.16
C ARG A 157 7.20 16.07 -10.59
N ARG A 158 6.17 16.88 -10.83
CA ARG A 158 6.33 18.30 -11.17
C ARG A 158 6.97 19.11 -10.05
N ALA A 159 6.52 18.92 -8.80
CA ALA A 159 7.09 19.60 -7.64
C ALA A 159 8.58 19.28 -7.46
N LEU A 160 8.95 18.01 -7.63
CA LEU A 160 10.29 17.49 -7.37
C LEU A 160 11.26 17.70 -8.56
N THR A 161 10.75 17.70 -9.80
CA THR A 161 11.59 17.92 -11.01
C THR A 161 11.80 19.41 -11.33
N GLU A 162 10.82 20.29 -11.10
CA GLU A 162 11.01 21.72 -11.34
C GLU A 162 12.07 22.33 -10.42
N GLU A 163 12.31 21.75 -9.24
CA GLU A 163 13.46 22.10 -8.41
C GLU A 163 14.78 21.57 -9.02
N ARG A 164 14.84 20.28 -9.37
CA ARG A 164 16.04 19.67 -9.99
C ARG A 164 16.49 20.41 -11.25
N ALA A 165 15.54 20.83 -12.11
CA ALA A 165 15.83 21.55 -13.35
C ALA A 165 16.25 23.01 -13.14
N GLY A 166 15.93 23.61 -11.99
CA GLY A 166 16.38 24.96 -11.65
C GLY A 166 17.77 25.00 -11.02
N TRP A 167 18.22 23.92 -10.36
CA TRP A 167 19.29 24.01 -9.35
C TRP A 167 20.06 22.69 -9.16
N ALA A 168 20.96 22.38 -10.09
CA ALA A 168 21.75 21.14 -10.13
C ALA A 168 22.90 21.01 -9.09
N ARG A 169 22.86 21.70 -7.93
CA ARG A 169 24.02 21.68 -7.00
C ARG A 169 23.77 21.27 -5.56
N THR A 170 22.57 21.35 -5.01
CA THR A 170 22.32 20.88 -3.64
C THR A 170 21.60 19.55 -3.58
N GLY A 171 20.72 19.22 -4.54
CA GLY A 171 20.12 17.88 -4.69
C GLY A 171 19.26 17.36 -3.53
N ARG A 172 19.20 18.07 -2.39
CA ARG A 172 18.55 17.63 -1.16
C ARG A 172 17.12 18.17 -1.06
N LEU A 173 16.17 17.27 -0.93
CA LEU A 173 14.73 17.51 -0.77
C LEU A 173 14.33 17.80 0.69
N GLU A 174 15.28 18.19 1.55
CA GLU A 174 15.10 18.43 2.99
C GLU A 174 14.02 19.49 3.30
N TRP A 175 13.63 20.30 2.31
CA TRP A 175 12.60 21.34 2.42
C TRP A 175 11.16 20.81 2.25
N ALA A 176 10.97 19.56 1.79
CA ALA A 176 9.64 18.99 1.58
C ALA A 176 9.17 18.25 2.85
N PRO A 177 7.88 18.33 3.23
CA PRO A 177 7.35 17.57 4.37
C PRO A 177 7.61 16.07 4.23
N ALA A 178 7.92 15.41 5.34
CA ALA A 178 8.20 13.97 5.36
C ALA A 178 7.01 13.16 4.85
N SER A 179 5.78 13.54 5.22
CA SER A 179 4.53 12.92 4.76
C SER A 179 4.37 12.98 3.23
N SER A 180 4.58 14.15 2.62
CA SER A 180 4.49 14.31 1.16
C SER A 180 5.53 13.48 0.42
N LEU A 181 6.76 13.42 0.94
CA LEU A 181 7.84 12.60 0.36
C LEU A 181 7.54 11.10 0.50
N LEU A 182 7.03 10.67 1.65
CA LEU A 182 6.58 9.30 1.89
C LEU A 182 5.44 8.91 0.93
N ASN A 183 4.43 9.77 0.77
CA ASN A 183 3.32 9.53 -0.16
C ASN A 183 3.81 9.44 -1.61
N ALA A 184 4.71 10.34 -2.02
CA ALA A 184 5.35 10.31 -3.33
C ALA A 184 6.14 9.00 -3.54
N ALA A 185 6.89 8.55 -2.54
CA ALA A 185 7.65 7.31 -2.58
C ALA A 185 6.73 6.09 -2.74
N ARG A 186 5.68 6.00 -1.93
CA ARG A 186 4.69 4.91 -1.97
C ARG A 186 3.99 4.83 -3.32
N LEU A 187 3.50 5.95 -3.85
CA LEU A 187 2.87 5.98 -5.18
C LEU A 187 3.86 5.65 -6.30
N THR A 188 5.12 6.06 -6.16
CA THR A 188 6.17 5.72 -7.12
C THR A 188 6.46 4.21 -7.09
N ARG A 189 6.62 3.62 -5.90
CA ARG A 189 6.85 2.18 -5.71
C ARG A 189 5.69 1.33 -6.21
N VAL A 190 4.44 1.69 -5.86
CA VAL A 190 3.23 0.98 -6.31
C VAL A 190 3.13 0.93 -7.84
N ARG A 191 3.69 1.94 -8.51
CA ARG A 191 3.66 2.09 -9.97
C ARG A 191 4.98 1.82 -10.66
N ALA A 192 5.94 1.28 -9.93
CA ALA A 192 7.28 1.07 -10.43
C ALA A 192 7.24 0.08 -11.59
N ARG A 193 7.82 0.50 -12.72
CA ARG A 193 7.78 -0.27 -13.97
C ARG A 193 9.07 -0.98 -14.30
N ASP A 194 10.12 -0.57 -13.62
CA ASP A 194 11.50 -0.98 -13.77
C ASP A 194 12.25 -0.61 -12.49
N GLN A 195 13.52 -0.99 -12.42
CA GLN A 195 14.38 -0.72 -11.28
C GLN A 195 14.58 0.78 -11.05
N ALA A 196 14.62 1.61 -12.11
CA ALA A 196 14.83 3.05 -11.99
C ALA A 196 13.67 3.74 -11.24
N ASP A 197 12.43 3.30 -11.43
CA ASP A 197 11.31 3.78 -10.61
C ASP A 197 11.46 3.37 -9.13
N LEU A 198 11.99 2.18 -8.83
CA LEU A 198 12.27 1.74 -7.45
C LEU A 198 13.40 2.54 -6.81
N ASP A 199 14.49 2.81 -7.54
CA ASP A 199 15.59 3.65 -7.08
C ASP A 199 15.12 5.08 -6.80
N ASN A 200 14.19 5.60 -7.63
CA ASN A 200 13.54 6.87 -7.37
C ASN A 200 12.68 6.83 -6.09
N ALA A 201 11.96 5.73 -5.83
CA ALA A 201 11.23 5.56 -4.58
C ALA A 201 12.17 5.48 -3.37
N GLU A 202 13.29 4.75 -3.47
CA GLU A 202 14.34 4.72 -2.44
C GLU A 202 14.86 6.13 -2.12
N GLY A 203 15.21 6.90 -3.16
CA GLY A 203 15.67 8.28 -3.00
C GLY A 203 14.65 9.20 -2.32
N LEU A 204 13.36 8.99 -2.56
CA LEU A 204 12.28 9.73 -1.88
C LEU A 204 12.11 9.30 -0.42
N LEU A 205 12.27 8.00 -0.11
CA LEU A 205 12.24 7.52 1.27
C LEU A 205 13.40 8.09 2.10
N ARG A 206 14.63 8.05 1.54
CA ARG A 206 15.81 8.66 2.19
C ARG A 206 15.61 10.16 2.40
N ALA A 207 15.05 10.85 1.41
CA ALA A 207 14.69 12.26 1.56
C ALA A 207 13.63 12.51 2.65
N ALA A 208 12.64 11.63 2.78
CA ALA A 208 11.61 11.73 3.81
C ALA A 208 12.23 11.58 5.21
N ILE A 209 13.13 10.60 5.39
CA ILE A 209 13.86 10.34 6.65
C ILE A 209 14.71 11.56 7.04
N GLY A 210 15.44 12.14 6.07
CA GLY A 210 16.27 13.33 6.29
C GLY A 210 15.51 14.66 6.33
N SER A 211 14.18 14.66 6.19
CA SER A 211 13.41 15.90 6.16
C SER A 211 13.38 16.57 7.54
N THR A 212 13.77 17.85 7.56
CA THR A 212 13.79 18.71 8.75
C THR A 212 12.58 19.63 8.82
N GLU A 213 11.71 19.65 7.81
CA GLU A 213 10.57 20.56 7.78
C GLU A 213 9.41 20.04 8.65
N PRO A 214 8.76 20.93 9.42
CA PRO A 214 7.59 20.57 10.19
C PRO A 214 6.41 20.23 9.26
N GLU A 215 5.58 19.26 9.68
CA GLU A 215 4.33 18.94 8.99
C GLU A 215 3.40 20.16 8.99
N ARG A 216 2.65 20.34 7.90
CA ARG A 216 1.62 21.39 7.83
C ARG A 216 0.33 20.87 8.44
N VAL A 217 -0.04 21.39 9.60
CA VAL A 217 -1.42 21.29 10.11
C VAL A 217 -2.16 22.53 9.62
N GLU A 218 -3.02 22.36 8.63
CA GLU A 218 -3.94 23.42 8.19
C GLU A 218 -5.03 23.61 9.29
N ASP A 219 -5.23 24.86 9.71
CA ASP A 219 -6.41 25.40 10.41
C ASP A 219 -6.81 24.86 11.79
N LEU A 220 -5.91 24.89 12.79
CA LEU A 220 -6.34 24.90 14.20
C LEU A 220 -5.60 25.99 14.98
N GLU A 221 -6.33 27.04 15.39
CA GLU A 221 -5.82 28.22 16.11
C GLU A 221 -5.42 27.96 17.59
N THR A 222 -5.03 26.73 17.97
CA THR A 222 -4.73 26.39 19.37
C THR A 222 -3.23 26.23 19.65
N PRO A 223 -2.64 26.93 20.65
CA PRO A 223 -1.20 26.90 20.95
C PRO A 223 -0.62 25.57 21.47
N ARG A 224 -1.42 24.50 21.60
CA ARG A 224 -0.97 23.20 22.13
C ARG A 224 -0.37 22.25 21.07
N LEU A 225 -0.27 22.69 19.81
CA LEU A 225 0.06 21.86 18.63
C LEU A 225 1.54 21.52 18.39
N GLY A 226 2.49 22.14 19.11
CA GLY A 226 3.92 21.95 18.82
C GLY A 226 4.39 20.48 18.94
N GLU A 227 3.86 19.76 19.93
CA GLU A 227 4.18 18.34 20.18
C GLU A 227 3.50 17.42 19.17
N ASP A 228 2.24 17.69 18.82
CA ASP A 228 1.45 16.89 17.87
C ASP A 228 2.04 16.92 16.45
N VAL A 229 2.52 18.08 15.99
CA VAL A 229 3.14 18.24 14.66
C VAL A 229 4.51 17.55 14.59
N ALA A 230 5.33 17.70 15.62
CA ALA A 230 6.61 17.01 15.71
C ALA A 230 6.41 15.48 15.74
N SER A 231 5.38 15.02 16.45
CA SER A 231 4.97 13.62 16.50
C SER A 231 4.49 13.07 15.14
N ALA A 232 3.72 13.86 14.37
CA ALA A 232 3.28 13.47 13.03
C ALA A 232 4.43 13.38 12.01
N ALA A 233 5.36 14.34 12.04
CA ALA A 233 6.56 14.33 11.21
C ALA A 233 7.43 13.11 11.52
N GLU A 234 7.61 12.82 12.81
CA GLU A 234 8.39 11.66 13.27
C GLU A 234 7.71 10.35 12.88
N THR A 235 6.38 10.28 13.00
CA THR A 235 5.61 9.12 12.52
C THR A 235 5.83 8.87 11.03
N SER A 236 5.84 9.93 10.23
CA SER A 236 6.10 9.84 8.78
C SER A 236 7.55 9.44 8.47
N ARG A 237 8.54 10.00 9.17
CA ARG A 237 9.96 9.61 9.05
C ARG A 237 10.17 8.15 9.41
N ARG A 238 9.60 7.71 10.54
CA ARG A 238 9.64 6.32 10.98
C ARG A 238 9.00 5.42 9.93
N ALA A 239 7.82 5.78 9.42
CA ALA A 239 7.17 5.01 8.35
C ALA A 239 8.00 4.93 7.07
N ALA A 240 8.65 6.02 6.66
CA ALA A 240 9.57 6.03 5.52
C ALA A 240 10.78 5.11 5.73
N ARG A 241 11.36 5.11 6.94
CA ARG A 241 12.47 4.20 7.27
C ARG A 241 12.06 2.75 7.20
N HIS A 242 10.88 2.38 7.68
CA HIS A 242 10.40 1.00 7.53
C HIS A 242 10.18 0.60 6.07
N ASP A 243 9.57 1.46 5.26
CA ASP A 243 9.35 1.18 3.84
C ASP A 243 10.69 1.05 3.09
N LEU A 244 11.72 1.82 3.52
CA LEU A 244 13.10 1.72 3.04
C LEU A 244 13.72 0.38 3.43
N CYS A 245 13.63 -0.04 4.69
CA CYS A 245 14.16 -1.33 5.15
C CYS A 245 13.60 -2.50 4.34
N VAL A 246 12.29 -2.48 4.02
CA VAL A 246 11.69 -3.52 3.15
C VAL A 246 12.33 -3.52 1.77
N LEU A 247 12.51 -2.34 1.15
CA LEU A 247 13.12 -2.22 -0.18
C LEU A 247 14.57 -2.72 -0.17
N LEU A 248 15.36 -2.34 0.84
CA LEU A 248 16.75 -2.75 0.97
C LEU A 248 16.88 -4.27 1.22
N CYS A 249 16.07 -4.84 2.12
CA CYS A 249 16.09 -6.29 2.36
C CYS A 249 15.74 -7.11 1.11
N GLN A 250 14.86 -6.59 0.25
CA GLN A 250 14.46 -7.24 -1.01
C GLN A 250 15.44 -7.02 -2.16
N SER A 251 16.39 -6.10 -2.01
CA SER A 251 17.38 -5.77 -3.04
C SER A 251 18.63 -6.64 -2.89
N ASP A 252 19.19 -7.08 -4.01
CA ASP A 252 20.42 -7.86 -4.02
C ASP A 252 21.61 -6.99 -3.55
N HIS A 253 22.48 -7.55 -2.71
CA HIS A 253 23.72 -6.90 -2.23
C HIS A 253 23.54 -5.60 -1.42
N ARG A 254 22.37 -5.36 -0.82
CA ARG A 254 22.07 -4.18 0.01
C ARG A 254 21.80 -4.54 1.46
N ASP A 255 22.36 -5.65 1.91
CA ASP A 255 22.03 -6.24 3.20
C ASP A 255 22.61 -5.44 4.36
N ASP A 256 23.85 -4.96 4.22
CA ASP A 256 24.50 -4.10 5.21
C ASP A 256 23.72 -2.79 5.43
N ASP A 257 23.29 -2.13 4.34
CA ASP A 257 22.44 -0.93 4.41
C ASP A 257 21.12 -1.23 5.15
N ALA A 258 20.52 -2.40 4.91
CA ALA A 258 19.29 -2.80 5.56
C ALA A 258 19.50 -3.05 7.06
N VAL A 259 20.60 -3.71 7.43
CA VAL A 259 20.99 -3.99 8.81
C VAL A 259 21.22 -2.70 9.57
N GLU A 260 21.97 -1.74 9.02
CA GLU A 260 22.21 -0.44 9.64
C GLU A 260 20.89 0.28 9.95
N GLU A 261 19.99 0.39 8.97
CA GLU A 261 18.70 1.04 9.16
C GLU A 261 17.84 0.29 10.18
N LEU A 262 17.77 -1.04 10.13
CA LEU A 262 17.01 -1.86 11.09
C LEU A 262 17.53 -1.72 12.53
N ARG A 263 18.86 -1.74 12.73
CA ARG A 263 19.50 -1.51 14.04
C ARG A 263 19.16 -0.13 14.57
N SER A 264 19.20 0.90 13.72
CA SER A 264 18.84 2.27 14.10
C SER A 264 17.38 2.41 14.56
N MET A 265 16.51 1.49 14.15
CA MET A 265 15.10 1.42 14.56
C MET A 265 14.86 0.54 15.79
N GLY A 266 15.91 -0.11 16.29
CA GLY A 266 15.87 -1.04 17.42
C GLY A 266 15.40 -2.45 17.07
N TYR A 267 15.34 -2.82 15.79
CA TYR A 267 14.94 -4.17 15.41
C TYR A 267 16.04 -5.18 15.66
N ARG A 268 15.68 -6.32 16.23
CA ARG A 268 16.57 -7.46 16.41
C ARG A 268 16.42 -8.50 15.33
N TYR A 269 15.20 -8.78 14.89
CA TYR A 269 14.94 -9.83 13.90
C TYR A 269 14.26 -9.27 12.66
N ARG A 270 14.58 -9.87 11.52
CA ARG A 270 13.87 -9.67 10.26
C ARG A 270 13.53 -11.02 9.63
N LEU A 271 12.58 -11.02 8.71
CA LEU A 271 12.43 -12.15 7.79
C LEU A 271 13.75 -12.37 7.04
N SER A 272 14.13 -13.62 6.89
CA SER A 272 15.39 -13.99 6.24
C SER A 272 15.43 -13.57 4.77
N GLU A 273 16.63 -13.55 4.21
CA GLU A 273 16.82 -13.35 2.78
C GLU A 273 16.09 -14.42 1.94
N GLU A 274 16.02 -15.67 2.38
CA GLU A 274 15.29 -16.73 1.68
C GLU A 274 13.79 -16.45 1.57
N VAL A 275 13.24 -15.73 2.57
CA VAL A 275 11.83 -15.31 2.57
C VAL A 275 11.64 -14.05 1.74
N LEU A 276 12.49 -13.03 1.90
CA LEU A 276 12.31 -11.72 1.27
C LEU A 276 12.81 -11.66 -0.18
N ARG A 277 13.79 -12.49 -0.53
CA ARG A 277 14.37 -12.66 -1.88
C ARG A 277 13.96 -14.01 -2.47
N TYR A 278 12.68 -14.34 -2.36
CA TYR A 278 12.06 -15.52 -3.00
C TYR A 278 12.24 -15.52 -4.54
N ASP A 279 12.36 -16.68 -5.16
CA ASP A 279 12.57 -16.82 -6.62
C ASP A 279 11.42 -16.18 -7.42
N LEU A 280 11.74 -15.39 -8.45
CA LEU A 280 10.74 -14.77 -9.33
C LEU A 280 10.33 -15.70 -10.49
N ASP A 281 11.14 -16.72 -10.80
CA ASP A 281 10.86 -17.69 -11.86
C ASP A 281 9.98 -18.83 -11.32
N TYR A 282 8.76 -18.45 -10.93
CA TYR A 282 7.73 -19.35 -10.41
C TYR A 282 7.49 -20.53 -11.36
N GLY A 283 7.53 -21.75 -10.84
CA GLY A 283 7.24 -22.99 -11.60
C GLY A 283 8.36 -23.52 -12.51
N ALA A 284 9.49 -22.82 -12.68
CA ALA A 284 10.59 -23.29 -13.54
C ALA A 284 11.40 -24.46 -12.93
N LYS A 285 11.33 -24.65 -11.60
CA LYS A 285 12.17 -25.59 -10.85
C LYS A 285 11.37 -26.62 -10.04
N VAL A 286 10.35 -27.24 -10.63
CA VAL A 286 9.62 -28.33 -9.94
C VAL A 286 10.56 -29.54 -9.75
N PRO A 287 10.82 -30.00 -8.51
CA PRO A 287 11.66 -31.17 -8.27
C PRO A 287 11.06 -32.43 -8.92
N ARG A 288 11.91 -33.28 -9.53
CA ARG A 288 11.49 -34.58 -10.10
C ARG A 288 10.74 -35.45 -9.06
N ASN A 289 9.72 -36.19 -9.52
CA ASN A 289 8.66 -36.87 -8.73
C ASN A 289 9.05 -37.48 -7.35
N LYS A 290 10.18 -38.17 -7.21
CA LYS A 290 10.54 -38.78 -5.91
C LYS A 290 10.86 -37.74 -4.82
N LYS A 291 11.56 -36.66 -5.16
CA LYS A 291 11.90 -35.59 -4.21
C LYS A 291 10.67 -34.75 -3.85
N ALA A 292 9.79 -34.52 -4.83
CA ALA A 292 8.52 -33.81 -4.62
C ALA A 292 7.63 -34.51 -3.59
N LYS A 293 7.45 -35.84 -3.69
CA LYS A 293 6.62 -36.59 -2.72
C LYS A 293 7.15 -36.49 -1.29
N ALA A 294 8.46 -36.60 -1.10
CA ALA A 294 9.09 -36.46 0.22
C ALA A 294 8.95 -35.02 0.77
N ALA A 295 9.14 -34.01 -0.08
CA ALA A 295 8.93 -32.61 0.28
C ALA A 295 7.47 -32.35 0.71
N MET A 296 6.51 -32.84 -0.06
CA MET A 296 5.07 -32.73 0.24
C MET A 296 4.70 -33.41 1.56
N ALA A 297 5.27 -34.59 1.83
CA ALA A 297 5.06 -35.26 3.12
C ALA A 297 5.62 -34.44 4.29
N ALA A 298 6.76 -33.77 4.10
CA ALA A 298 7.40 -32.97 5.15
C ALA A 298 6.58 -31.70 5.51
N HIS A 299 5.96 -31.05 4.52
CA HIS A 299 5.22 -29.81 4.74
C HIS A 299 3.70 -29.96 4.77
N GLY A 300 3.17 -31.12 4.35
CA GLY A 300 1.73 -31.31 4.10
C GLY A 300 0.83 -31.17 5.34
N LYS A 301 1.40 -31.30 6.54
CA LYS A 301 0.69 -31.02 7.80
C LYS A 301 0.59 -29.52 8.14
N TYR A 302 1.36 -28.67 7.46
CA TYR A 302 1.36 -27.22 7.65
C TYR A 302 0.62 -26.53 6.52
N VAL A 303 0.96 -26.86 5.27
CA VAL A 303 0.41 -26.24 4.06
C VAL A 303 0.43 -27.19 2.86
N ARG A 304 -0.60 -27.11 2.02
CA ARG A 304 -0.74 -27.84 0.75
C ARG A 304 -1.28 -26.88 -0.32
N ALA A 305 -0.80 -26.99 -1.56
CA ALA A 305 -1.21 -26.12 -2.66
C ALA A 305 -1.70 -26.93 -3.85
N PHE A 306 -2.76 -26.48 -4.51
CA PHE A 306 -3.42 -27.22 -5.59
C PHE A 306 -3.64 -26.30 -6.79
N ASP A 307 -2.94 -26.58 -7.90
CA ASP A 307 -3.12 -25.88 -9.19
C ASP A 307 -4.35 -26.41 -9.91
N GLY A 308 -5.08 -25.52 -10.60
CA GLY A 308 -6.33 -25.88 -11.28
C GLY A 308 -7.48 -26.22 -10.32
N ALA A 309 -7.29 -26.01 -9.02
CA ALA A 309 -8.29 -26.26 -8.00
C ALA A 309 -9.51 -25.35 -8.14
N MET A 310 -9.35 -24.12 -8.64
CA MET A 310 -10.50 -23.29 -9.02
C MET A 310 -10.80 -23.44 -10.52
N PRO A 311 -11.99 -23.94 -10.92
CA PRO A 311 -12.37 -24.03 -12.32
C PRO A 311 -12.33 -22.67 -13.03
N ALA A 312 -12.02 -22.68 -14.33
CA ALA A 312 -11.83 -21.45 -15.10
C ALA A 312 -13.06 -20.52 -15.07
N SER A 313 -14.26 -21.10 -15.11
CA SER A 313 -15.54 -20.37 -15.02
C SER A 313 -15.69 -19.66 -13.67
N ALA A 314 -15.44 -20.36 -12.56
CA ALA A 314 -15.48 -19.76 -11.22
C ALA A 314 -14.36 -18.74 -10.97
N LEU A 315 -13.16 -18.98 -11.49
CA LEU A 315 -12.07 -18.01 -11.45
C LEU A 315 -12.42 -16.74 -12.23
N SER A 316 -13.07 -16.87 -13.39
CA SER A 316 -13.55 -15.73 -14.19
C SER A 316 -14.60 -14.92 -13.42
N HIS A 317 -15.56 -15.61 -12.79
CA HIS A 317 -16.55 -14.98 -11.93
C HIS A 317 -15.91 -14.22 -10.76
N LEU A 318 -14.99 -14.86 -10.02
CA LEU A 318 -14.24 -14.22 -8.92
C LEU A 318 -13.48 -12.98 -9.40
N ARG A 319 -12.85 -13.02 -10.58
CA ARG A 319 -12.16 -11.87 -11.17
C ARG A 319 -13.10 -10.73 -11.52
N SER A 320 -14.30 -11.04 -11.99
CA SER A 320 -15.33 -10.04 -12.28
C SER A 320 -15.79 -9.35 -11.00
N VAL A 321 -16.15 -10.14 -9.99
CA VAL A 321 -16.69 -9.64 -8.71
C VAL A 321 -15.64 -8.90 -7.90
N PHE A 322 -14.39 -9.35 -7.90
CA PHE A 322 -13.30 -8.77 -7.13
C PHE A 322 -12.33 -7.90 -7.93
N ARG A 323 -12.65 -7.52 -9.18
CA ARG A 323 -11.82 -6.57 -9.96
C ARG A 323 -11.51 -5.32 -9.14
N ALA A 324 -10.37 -4.67 -9.37
CA ALA A 324 -9.89 -3.57 -8.53
C ALA A 324 -10.90 -2.41 -8.40
N GLU A 325 -11.66 -2.14 -9.46
CA GLU A 325 -12.70 -1.10 -9.51
C GLU A 325 -14.10 -1.61 -9.12
N SER A 326 -14.20 -2.82 -8.56
CA SER A 326 -15.48 -3.39 -8.13
C SER A 326 -16.15 -2.53 -7.05
N GLN A 327 -17.47 -2.43 -7.15
CA GLN A 327 -18.29 -1.83 -6.09
C GLN A 327 -18.16 -2.57 -4.76
N PHE A 328 -17.72 -3.83 -4.77
CA PHE A 328 -17.35 -4.55 -3.55
C PHE A 328 -16.32 -3.74 -2.75
N TRP A 329 -15.24 -3.26 -3.36
CA TRP A 329 -14.20 -2.54 -2.61
C TRP A 329 -14.66 -1.17 -2.13
N SER A 330 -15.31 -0.39 -3.01
CA SER A 330 -15.72 0.98 -2.69
C SER A 330 -16.85 1.02 -1.65
N GLN A 331 -17.84 0.12 -1.73
CA GLN A 331 -18.94 0.08 -0.76
C GLN A 331 -18.51 -0.46 0.61
N HIS A 332 -17.38 -1.16 0.71
CA HIS A 332 -16.75 -1.51 1.98
C HIS A 332 -15.77 -0.44 2.47
N GLY A 333 -15.48 0.59 1.67
CA GLY A 333 -14.41 1.55 1.95
C GLY A 333 -13.04 0.87 2.07
N TYR A 334 -12.77 -0.22 1.34
CA TYR A 334 -11.57 -1.05 1.50
C TYR A 334 -10.25 -0.26 1.32
N HIS A 335 -10.29 0.78 0.48
CA HIS A 335 -9.14 1.64 0.22
C HIS A 335 -9.09 2.90 1.11
N GLU A 336 -10.07 3.07 1.99
CA GLU A 336 -10.15 4.24 2.88
C GLU A 336 -9.29 4.02 4.14
N PRO A 337 -8.62 5.08 4.64
CA PRO A 337 -7.94 5.02 5.93
C PRO A 337 -8.91 4.60 7.04
N GLY A 338 -8.48 3.71 7.92
CA GLY A 338 -9.33 3.19 9.01
C GLY A 338 -10.33 2.14 8.57
N CYS A 339 -10.26 1.63 7.32
CA CYS A 339 -10.97 0.41 6.97
C CYS A 339 -10.48 -0.75 7.85
N GLY A 340 -11.27 -1.07 8.88
CA GLY A 340 -11.07 -2.25 9.70
C GLY A 340 -11.27 -3.55 8.92
N PHE A 341 -11.09 -4.66 9.62
CA PHE A 341 -11.33 -6.00 9.10
C PHE A 341 -12.82 -6.23 8.83
N PHE A 342 -13.13 -6.90 7.72
CA PHE A 342 -14.47 -7.37 7.42
C PHE A 342 -14.42 -8.74 6.78
N SER A 343 -15.35 -9.59 7.20
CA SER A 343 -15.47 -10.97 6.77
C SER A 343 -16.90 -11.45 6.92
N TYR A 344 -17.21 -12.54 6.21
CA TYR A 344 -18.55 -13.06 6.09
C TYR A 344 -18.61 -14.54 6.47
N ALA A 345 -19.47 -14.84 7.44
CA ALA A 345 -19.76 -16.17 7.94
C ALA A 345 -20.85 -16.85 7.10
N HIS A 346 -20.61 -18.13 6.84
CA HIS A 346 -21.54 -19.11 6.27
C HIS A 346 -21.71 -20.23 7.27
N ARG A 347 -22.96 -20.60 7.56
CA ARG A 347 -23.23 -21.87 8.21
C ARG A 347 -23.10 -22.97 7.17
N LEU A 348 -22.24 -23.94 7.44
CA LEU A 348 -22.12 -25.10 6.59
C LEU A 348 -23.18 -26.11 7.03
N PRO A 349 -23.96 -26.66 6.10
CA PRO A 349 -24.72 -27.86 6.41
C PRO A 349 -23.74 -29.03 6.64
N PRO A 350 -24.20 -30.15 7.21
CA PRO A 350 -23.40 -31.36 7.28
C PRO A 350 -23.14 -31.85 5.85
N TRP A 351 -22.05 -31.38 5.24
CA TRP A 351 -21.57 -31.84 3.95
C TRP A 351 -20.92 -33.21 4.15
N ASN A 352 -21.74 -34.26 4.25
CA ASN A 352 -21.24 -35.61 4.01
C ASN A 352 -21.02 -35.77 2.49
N ALA A 353 -20.21 -36.75 2.07
CA ALA A 353 -19.92 -36.97 0.64
C ALA A 353 -21.19 -37.34 -0.17
N GLU A 354 -22.25 -37.76 0.51
CA GLU A 354 -23.44 -38.40 -0.07
C GLU A 354 -24.64 -37.43 -0.28
N ASP A 355 -24.77 -36.32 0.48
CA ASP A 355 -25.98 -35.44 0.46
C ASP A 355 -25.80 -34.09 -0.25
N VAL A 356 -24.65 -33.80 -0.85
CA VAL A 356 -24.30 -32.42 -1.30
C VAL A 356 -25.20 -31.86 -2.43
N GLY A 357 -25.96 -32.71 -3.14
CA GLY A 357 -26.68 -32.32 -4.35
C GLY A 357 -28.11 -31.78 -4.17
N ASN A 358 -28.90 -32.35 -3.26
CA ASN A 358 -30.37 -32.17 -3.27
C ASN A 358 -30.97 -31.49 -2.03
N THR A 359 -30.31 -31.55 -0.87
CA THR A 359 -30.88 -31.06 0.41
C THR A 359 -30.49 -29.62 0.74
N HIS A 360 -29.47 -29.08 0.08
CA HIS A 360 -28.91 -27.75 0.38
C HIS A 360 -28.74 -26.89 -0.89
N PRO A 361 -29.81 -26.19 -1.34
CA PRO A 361 -29.75 -25.36 -2.53
C PRO A 361 -28.75 -24.22 -2.35
N LEU A 362 -27.98 -23.94 -3.41
CA LEU A 362 -27.06 -22.82 -3.48
C LEU A 362 -27.86 -21.51 -3.50
N ARG A 363 -27.70 -20.66 -2.48
CA ARG A 363 -28.38 -19.35 -2.39
C ARG A 363 -27.61 -18.26 -3.11
N SER A 364 -26.32 -18.48 -3.31
CA SER A 364 -25.43 -17.53 -3.97
C SER A 364 -24.32 -18.21 -4.77
N THR A 365 -23.66 -17.45 -5.62
CA THR A 365 -22.39 -17.88 -6.24
C THR A 365 -21.27 -18.09 -5.22
N MET A 366 -21.29 -17.36 -4.10
CA MET A 366 -20.29 -17.54 -3.04
C MET A 366 -20.47 -18.90 -2.35
N ASP A 367 -21.70 -19.37 -2.15
CA ASP A 367 -21.96 -20.72 -1.59
C ASP A 367 -21.31 -21.80 -2.46
N ALA A 368 -21.40 -21.65 -3.79
CA ALA A 368 -20.80 -22.56 -4.75
C ALA A 368 -19.27 -22.53 -4.65
N ILE A 369 -18.69 -21.34 -4.53
CA ILE A 369 -17.24 -21.14 -4.36
C ILE A 369 -16.77 -21.73 -3.02
N VAL A 370 -17.43 -21.42 -1.90
CA VAL A 370 -17.08 -21.94 -0.57
C VAL A 370 -17.15 -23.47 -0.56
N ARG A 371 -18.20 -24.06 -1.15
CA ARG A 371 -18.32 -25.52 -1.31
C ARG A 371 -17.18 -26.12 -2.13
N ARG A 372 -16.79 -25.46 -3.22
CA ARG A 372 -15.63 -25.90 -4.02
C ARG A 372 -14.34 -25.85 -3.23
N VAL A 373 -14.10 -24.76 -2.51
CA VAL A 373 -12.90 -24.60 -1.66
C VAL A 373 -12.91 -25.61 -0.51
N TRP A 374 -14.07 -25.92 0.06
CA TRP A 374 -14.22 -26.94 1.09
C TRP A 374 -13.78 -28.33 0.61
N ARG A 375 -14.12 -28.75 -0.61
CA ARG A 375 -13.64 -30.03 -1.16
C ARG A 375 -12.12 -30.11 -1.20
N VAL A 376 -11.48 -29.02 -1.64
CA VAL A 376 -10.01 -28.92 -1.67
C VAL A 376 -9.45 -28.94 -0.25
N ALA A 377 -10.08 -28.21 0.68
CA ALA A 377 -9.70 -28.19 2.09
C ALA A 377 -9.84 -29.55 2.77
N ALA A 378 -10.93 -30.29 2.51
CA ALA A 378 -11.18 -31.62 3.02
C ALA A 378 -10.20 -32.67 2.47
N ALA A 379 -9.77 -32.52 1.20
CA ALA A 379 -8.70 -33.33 0.63
C ALA A 379 -7.32 -32.98 1.23
N ALA A 380 -7.10 -31.70 1.56
CA ALA A 380 -5.88 -31.21 2.16
C ALA A 380 -5.73 -31.60 3.63
N PHE A 381 -6.78 -31.37 4.42
CA PHE A 381 -6.90 -31.54 5.87
C PHE A 381 -8.25 -32.22 6.18
N PRO A 382 -8.28 -33.54 6.43
CA PRO A 382 -9.52 -34.30 6.57
C PRO A 382 -10.51 -33.76 7.61
N ARG A 383 -10.02 -33.14 8.69
CA ARG A 383 -10.87 -32.49 9.71
C ARG A 383 -11.78 -31.40 9.15
N ALA A 384 -11.45 -30.79 8.00
CA ALA A 384 -12.33 -29.80 7.38
C ALA A 384 -13.70 -30.38 6.97
N ARG A 385 -13.84 -31.72 6.87
CA ARG A 385 -15.13 -32.40 6.69
C ARG A 385 -16.08 -32.22 7.87
N GLU A 386 -15.53 -31.96 9.06
CA GLU A 386 -16.28 -31.74 10.30
C GLU A 386 -16.64 -30.26 10.51
N ALA A 387 -16.20 -29.36 9.61
CA ALA A 387 -16.45 -27.94 9.74
C ALA A 387 -17.96 -27.62 9.69
N THR A 388 -18.44 -26.85 10.67
CA THR A 388 -19.84 -26.41 10.74
C THR A 388 -20.03 -24.98 10.23
N ALA A 389 -18.93 -24.25 10.04
CA ALA A 389 -18.95 -22.89 9.52
C ALA A 389 -17.76 -22.61 8.60
N ALA A 390 -17.98 -21.72 7.64
CA ALA A 390 -16.92 -21.11 6.84
C ALA A 390 -16.97 -19.59 7.01
N GLU A 391 -15.82 -18.95 7.12
CA GLU A 391 -15.68 -17.51 7.10
C GLU A 391 -14.87 -17.12 5.88
N TRP A 392 -15.29 -16.09 5.14
CA TRP A 392 -14.50 -15.61 4.00
C TRP A 392 -14.32 -14.10 4.00
N TRP A 393 -13.20 -13.67 3.45
CA TRP A 393 -12.88 -12.26 3.19
C TRP A 393 -12.01 -12.17 1.95
N ALA A 394 -11.86 -10.97 1.40
CA ALA A 394 -11.06 -10.77 0.21
C ALA A 394 -10.06 -9.62 0.38
N HIS A 395 -8.98 -9.69 -0.38
CA HIS A 395 -7.94 -8.66 -0.41
C HIS A 395 -7.66 -8.20 -1.83
N CYS A 396 -7.34 -6.91 -1.98
CA CYS A 396 -6.99 -6.25 -3.24
C CYS A 396 -5.79 -5.33 -3.02
N ARG A 397 -4.61 -5.95 -2.86
CA ARG A 397 -3.38 -5.27 -2.42
C ARG A 397 -2.47 -4.94 -3.62
N PRO A 398 -1.81 -3.78 -3.65
CA PRO A 398 -0.75 -3.50 -4.63
C PRO A 398 0.38 -4.53 -4.62
N HIS A 399 1.12 -4.66 -5.72
CA HIS A 399 2.24 -5.61 -5.84
C HIS A 399 3.21 -5.55 -4.66
N GLY A 400 3.76 -4.37 -4.34
CA GLY A 400 4.73 -4.20 -3.27
C GLY A 400 4.16 -4.25 -1.85
N SER A 401 2.87 -4.58 -1.68
CA SER A 401 2.23 -4.68 -0.37
C SER A 401 2.21 -6.13 0.11
N GLY A 402 2.63 -6.35 1.35
CA GLY A 402 2.52 -7.63 2.04
C GLY A 402 1.28 -7.71 2.92
N HIS A 403 1.31 -8.64 3.87
CA HIS A 403 0.37 -8.73 4.98
C HIS A 403 1.12 -9.23 6.21
N GLN A 404 0.79 -8.65 7.37
CA GLN A 404 1.47 -8.96 8.64
C GLN A 404 1.44 -10.46 8.93
N LEU A 405 2.51 -10.97 9.56
CA LEU A 405 2.46 -12.28 10.18
C LEU A 405 1.49 -12.28 11.36
N HIS A 406 0.50 -13.17 11.30
CA HIS A 406 -0.54 -13.28 12.31
C HIS A 406 -1.04 -14.73 12.42
N PHE A 407 -1.88 -14.96 13.42
CA PHE A 407 -2.67 -16.16 13.53
C PHE A 407 -4.12 -15.84 13.17
N ASP A 408 -4.76 -16.69 12.38
CA ASP A 408 -6.19 -16.60 12.18
C ASP A 408 -6.85 -16.89 13.53
N SER A 409 -7.73 -15.99 13.95
CA SER A 409 -8.35 -16.07 15.28
C SER A 409 -9.78 -15.60 15.25
N ASP A 410 -10.63 -16.33 15.99
CA ASP A 410 -11.99 -15.89 16.23
C ASP A 410 -11.97 -14.59 17.06
N ASP A 411 -12.75 -13.61 16.63
CA ASP A 411 -12.88 -12.29 17.27
C ASP A 411 -11.55 -11.56 17.49
N GLU A 412 -10.59 -11.73 16.58
CA GLU A 412 -9.24 -11.15 16.70
C GLU A 412 -8.53 -11.57 18.01
N GLY A 413 -8.90 -12.72 18.59
CA GLY A 413 -8.32 -13.26 19.83
C GLY A 413 -8.86 -12.62 21.12
N LYS A 414 -9.96 -11.87 21.07
CA LYS A 414 -10.53 -11.14 22.24
C LYS A 414 -11.40 -12.01 23.16
N GLY A 415 -11.53 -13.31 22.89
CA GLY A 415 -12.37 -14.22 23.66
C GLY A 415 -11.79 -14.57 25.05
N PRO A 416 -12.65 -14.85 26.05
CA PRO A 416 -12.21 -15.25 27.40
C PRO A 416 -11.49 -16.61 27.44
N GLU A 417 -11.70 -17.45 26.42
CA GLU A 417 -11.08 -18.77 26.25
C GLU A 417 -9.69 -18.70 25.58
N GLY A 418 -9.20 -17.49 25.28
CA GLY A 418 -7.97 -17.28 24.52
C GLY A 418 -8.17 -17.37 23.01
N ILE A 419 -7.07 -17.56 22.28
CA ILE A 419 -7.05 -17.58 20.82
C ILE A 419 -7.64 -18.90 20.32
N ARG A 420 -8.74 -18.82 19.56
CA ARG A 420 -9.35 -19.97 18.85
C ARG A 420 -9.04 -19.87 17.36
N HIS A 421 -8.49 -20.94 16.79
CA HIS A 421 -8.06 -20.99 15.39
C HIS A 421 -9.06 -21.77 14.53
N PRO A 422 -9.16 -21.48 13.22
CA PRO A 422 -9.89 -22.34 12.30
C PRO A 422 -9.18 -23.71 12.19
N ILE A 423 -9.93 -24.73 11.77
CA ILE A 423 -9.38 -26.06 11.44
C ILE A 423 -8.28 -25.89 10.39
N CYS A 424 -8.61 -25.16 9.33
CA CYS A 424 -7.69 -24.75 8.29
C CYS A 424 -8.23 -23.49 7.59
N SER A 425 -7.31 -22.75 6.97
CA SER A 425 -7.61 -21.62 6.12
C SER A 425 -7.13 -21.88 4.70
N ALA A 426 -7.90 -21.39 3.73
CA ALA A 426 -7.65 -21.55 2.31
C ALA A 426 -7.50 -20.19 1.62
N VAL A 427 -6.46 -20.05 0.79
CA VAL A 427 -6.22 -18.90 -0.09
C VAL A 427 -6.55 -19.30 -1.52
N VAL A 428 -7.54 -18.64 -2.12
CA VAL A 428 -7.79 -18.70 -3.56
C VAL A 428 -7.08 -17.52 -4.22
N PHE A 429 -6.12 -17.81 -5.09
CA PHE A 429 -5.39 -16.79 -5.84
C PHE A 429 -6.18 -16.36 -7.08
N VAL A 430 -6.96 -15.28 -6.95
CA VAL A 430 -7.83 -14.77 -8.03
C VAL A 430 -6.99 -14.18 -9.17
N THR A 431 -5.93 -13.44 -8.81
CA THR A 431 -4.88 -13.01 -9.73
C THR A 431 -3.63 -13.86 -9.53
N GLY A 432 -2.90 -14.12 -10.62
CA GLY A 432 -1.58 -14.74 -10.58
C GLY A 432 -0.47 -13.70 -10.75
N ASP A 433 0.76 -14.09 -10.41
CA ASP A 433 2.03 -13.40 -10.69
C ASP A 433 2.21 -12.02 -10.05
N VAL A 434 1.20 -11.50 -9.36
CA VAL A 434 1.25 -10.20 -8.68
C VAL A 434 1.32 -10.37 -7.17
N GLY A 435 2.22 -9.62 -6.54
CA GLY A 435 2.49 -9.63 -5.11
C GLY A 435 3.50 -10.71 -4.74
N GLY A 436 3.78 -10.86 -3.45
CA GLY A 436 4.64 -11.92 -2.95
C GLY A 436 3.88 -13.18 -2.53
N PRO A 437 4.64 -14.24 -2.20
CA PRO A 437 4.10 -15.51 -1.72
C PRO A 437 3.41 -15.38 -0.36
N THR A 438 2.46 -16.27 -0.12
CA THR A 438 1.96 -16.54 1.25
C THR A 438 3.04 -17.34 1.99
N LEU A 439 3.48 -16.87 3.15
CA LEU A 439 4.39 -17.60 4.04
C LEU A 439 3.57 -18.29 5.13
N VAL A 440 3.77 -19.60 5.29
CA VAL A 440 3.29 -20.38 6.44
C VAL A 440 4.51 -20.89 7.20
N THR A 441 4.49 -20.84 8.53
CA THR A 441 5.63 -21.25 9.37
C THR A 441 5.28 -22.43 10.27
N ASP A 442 6.26 -22.98 10.99
CA ASP A 442 6.01 -23.97 12.04
C ASP A 442 5.77 -23.39 13.44
N GLN A 443 5.62 -22.06 13.55
CA GLN A 443 5.34 -21.37 14.80
C GLN A 443 3.83 -21.34 15.11
N THR A 444 3.48 -21.62 16.36
CA THR A 444 2.11 -21.56 16.91
C THR A 444 2.01 -20.48 17.99
N ALA A 445 0.79 -20.11 18.40
CA ALA A 445 0.59 -19.16 19.50
C ALA A 445 1.21 -19.61 20.84
N ALA A 446 1.38 -20.93 21.03
CA ALA A 446 2.01 -21.51 22.22
C ALA A 446 3.55 -21.64 22.11
N SER A 447 4.14 -21.25 20.98
CA SER A 447 5.57 -21.43 20.74
C SER A 447 6.41 -20.48 21.59
N LYS A 448 7.46 -21.02 22.21
CA LYS A 448 8.46 -20.28 23.01
C LYS A 448 9.73 -19.90 22.24
N LYS A 449 9.83 -20.34 20.98
CA LYS A 449 10.90 -19.98 20.04
C LYS A 449 10.31 -19.52 18.72
N LEU A 450 11.04 -18.65 18.02
CA LEU A 450 10.71 -18.23 16.66
C LEU A 450 10.64 -19.45 15.71
N ALA A 451 9.86 -19.32 14.65
CA ALA A 451 9.76 -20.33 13.59
C ALA A 451 11.13 -20.75 13.09
N GLN A 452 11.34 -22.06 12.99
CA GLN A 452 12.57 -22.63 12.44
C GLN A 452 12.42 -22.90 10.94
N ARG A 453 11.20 -23.23 10.50
CA ARG A 453 10.91 -23.57 9.11
C ARG A 453 9.73 -22.78 8.60
N GLY A 454 9.73 -22.54 7.30
CA GLY A 454 8.63 -21.93 6.60
C GLY A 454 8.45 -22.50 5.21
N TRP A 455 7.30 -22.17 4.63
CA TRP A 455 6.88 -22.64 3.32
C TRP A 455 6.21 -21.48 2.59
N LEU A 456 6.75 -21.15 1.42
CA LEU A 456 6.24 -20.12 0.54
C LEU A 456 5.29 -20.74 -0.48
N VAL A 457 4.09 -20.18 -0.59
CA VAL A 457 3.13 -20.53 -1.63
C VAL A 457 2.96 -19.36 -2.58
N GLU A 458 3.42 -19.56 -3.80
CA GLU A 458 3.41 -18.56 -4.86
C GLU A 458 1.98 -18.26 -5.34
N PRO A 459 1.68 -16.99 -5.68
CA PRO A 459 0.36 -16.59 -6.15
C PRO A 459 0.15 -16.99 -7.62
N VAL A 460 -0.26 -18.22 -7.86
CA VAL A 460 -0.64 -18.71 -9.20
C VAL A 460 -2.15 -18.61 -9.39
N ALA A 461 -2.61 -18.01 -10.48
CA ALA A 461 -4.03 -17.83 -10.73
C ALA A 461 -4.83 -19.14 -10.68
N GLY A 462 -5.92 -19.16 -9.90
CA GLY A 462 -6.78 -20.34 -9.72
C GLY A 462 -6.20 -21.42 -8.81
N ARG A 463 -4.98 -21.24 -8.29
CA ARG A 463 -4.43 -22.08 -7.22
C ARG A 463 -5.25 -21.89 -5.95
N VAL A 464 -5.45 -22.99 -5.22
CA VAL A 464 -5.97 -22.97 -3.86
C VAL A 464 -4.86 -23.49 -2.94
N ALA A 465 -4.45 -22.68 -1.98
CA ALA A 465 -3.50 -23.07 -0.93
C ALA A 465 -4.25 -23.25 0.38
N VAL A 466 -4.11 -24.39 1.04
CA VAL A 466 -4.76 -24.69 2.31
C VAL A 466 -3.67 -24.88 3.37
N PHE A 467 -3.82 -24.23 4.52
CA PHE A 467 -2.90 -24.36 5.64
C PHE A 467 -3.66 -24.54 6.95
N ASP A 468 -3.00 -25.16 7.93
CA ASP A 468 -3.55 -25.37 9.26
C ASP A 468 -3.62 -24.04 10.02
N GLY A 469 -4.81 -23.70 10.53
CA GLY A 469 -5.12 -22.37 11.07
C GLY A 469 -4.33 -21.98 12.33
N ARG A 470 -3.67 -22.95 12.97
CA ARG A 470 -2.89 -22.74 14.20
C ARG A 470 -1.52 -22.12 13.96
N TYR A 471 -1.04 -22.11 12.72
CA TYR A 471 0.31 -21.67 12.40
C TYR A 471 0.38 -20.20 12.01
N LEU A 472 1.48 -19.56 12.42
CA LEU A 472 1.80 -18.18 12.08
C LEU A 472 2.03 -18.10 10.57
N HIS A 473 1.34 -17.17 9.93
CA HIS A 473 1.38 -17.01 8.49
C HIS A 473 1.17 -15.54 8.10
N GLY A 474 1.47 -15.21 6.85
CA GLY A 474 1.25 -13.87 6.31
C GLY A 474 1.61 -13.79 4.84
N VAL A 475 1.75 -12.59 4.30
CA VAL A 475 2.07 -12.40 2.88
C VAL A 475 3.34 -11.57 2.75
N VAL A 476 4.34 -12.13 2.09
CA VAL A 476 5.58 -11.41 1.79
C VAL A 476 5.25 -10.28 0.79
N PRO A 477 5.77 -9.04 0.97
CA PRO A 477 5.62 -7.99 -0.02
C PRO A 477 6.17 -8.41 -1.39
N GLY A 478 5.53 -8.01 -2.49
CA GLY A 478 6.08 -8.23 -3.83
C GLY A 478 7.45 -7.56 -3.99
N ARG A 479 8.47 -8.33 -4.38
CA ARG A 479 9.82 -7.83 -4.68
C ARG A 479 9.92 -7.39 -6.15
N GLY A 480 10.72 -6.35 -6.38
CA GLY A 480 10.98 -5.83 -7.71
C GLY A 480 9.81 -5.01 -8.29
N PRO A 481 9.92 -4.60 -9.57
CA PRO A 481 8.87 -3.84 -10.25
C PRO A 481 7.62 -4.68 -10.43
N ALA A 482 6.46 -4.03 -10.44
CA ALA A 482 5.20 -4.72 -10.68
C ALA A 482 5.23 -5.44 -12.05
N PRO A 483 4.89 -6.74 -12.11
CA PRO A 483 4.96 -7.50 -13.35
C PRO A 483 3.99 -6.91 -14.36
N ARG A 484 4.49 -6.69 -15.59
CA ARG A 484 3.63 -6.30 -16.71
C ARG A 484 3.02 -7.56 -17.27
N LEU A 485 1.71 -7.74 -17.10
CA LEU A 485 1.00 -8.81 -17.79
C LEU A 485 1.17 -8.57 -19.32
N PRO A 486 1.71 -9.53 -20.09
CA PRO A 486 1.86 -9.39 -21.53
C PRO A 486 0.52 -9.04 -22.18
N ARG A 487 0.54 -8.29 -23.29
CA ARG A 487 -0.68 -7.95 -24.05
C ARG A 487 -1.51 -9.17 -24.45
N ASN A 488 -0.89 -10.34 -24.57
CA ASN A 488 -1.49 -11.60 -24.98
C ASN A 488 -1.72 -12.57 -23.79
N HIS A 489 -1.63 -12.11 -22.54
CA HIS A 489 -1.81 -12.97 -21.38
C HIS A 489 -3.22 -13.60 -21.39
N VAL A 490 -3.35 -14.89 -21.03
CA VAL A 490 -4.62 -15.63 -21.07
C VAL A 490 -5.72 -14.96 -20.23
N GLY A 491 -5.32 -14.22 -19.17
CA GLY A 491 -6.21 -13.33 -18.44
C GLY A 491 -6.92 -12.32 -19.36
N ARG A 492 -6.18 -11.63 -20.25
CA ARG A 492 -6.74 -10.66 -21.22
C ARG A 492 -7.74 -11.25 -22.20
N ALA A 493 -7.51 -12.49 -22.65
CA ALA A 493 -8.40 -13.18 -23.58
C ALA A 493 -9.75 -13.56 -22.94
N ALA A 494 -9.79 -13.79 -21.62
CA ALA A 494 -11.01 -14.10 -20.86
C ALA A 494 -11.88 -12.87 -20.56
N GLY A 495 -11.82 -11.81 -21.37
CA GLY A 495 -12.58 -10.58 -21.16
C GLY A 495 -12.06 -9.69 -20.00
N PHE A 496 -11.00 -10.12 -19.31
CA PHE A 496 -10.25 -9.25 -18.40
C PHE A 496 -9.39 -8.31 -19.23
N SER A 497 -10.02 -7.32 -19.88
CA SER A 497 -9.26 -6.12 -20.22
C SER A 497 -8.75 -5.61 -18.86
N PRO A 498 -7.43 -5.67 -18.54
CA PRO A 498 -6.94 -4.95 -17.39
C PRO A 498 -7.45 -3.54 -17.62
N CYS A 499 -8.15 -2.99 -16.63
CA CYS A 499 -8.70 -1.66 -16.76
C CYS A 499 -7.64 -0.74 -17.39
N SER A 500 -8.05 0.31 -18.09
CA SER A 500 -7.13 1.30 -18.66
C SER A 500 -6.14 1.91 -17.62
N SER A 501 -6.28 1.51 -16.35
CA SER A 501 -5.40 1.52 -15.19
C SER A 501 -4.30 0.44 -15.09
N ASP A 502 -3.92 -0.31 -16.15
CA ASP A 502 -2.86 -1.36 -16.34
C ASP A 502 -1.43 -1.09 -15.76
N ARG A 503 -1.31 -0.20 -14.78
CA ARG A 503 -0.12 0.28 -14.08
C ARG A 503 -0.19 0.07 -12.56
N ASP A 504 -1.32 -0.40 -12.03
CA ASP A 504 -1.50 -0.70 -10.60
C ASP A 504 -1.76 -2.22 -10.46
N ALA A 505 -0.75 -3.06 -10.74
CA ALA A 505 -0.90 -4.50 -10.60
C ALA A 505 -1.27 -4.82 -9.14
N ARG A 506 -2.42 -5.50 -8.94
CA ARG A 506 -2.91 -5.89 -7.62
C ARG A 506 -2.97 -7.40 -7.46
N ARG A 507 -2.55 -7.87 -6.28
CA ARG A 507 -2.77 -9.22 -5.77
C ARG A 507 -4.19 -9.27 -5.20
N ILE A 508 -5.06 -9.99 -5.88
CA ILE A 508 -6.43 -10.26 -5.45
C ILE A 508 -6.49 -11.70 -4.95
N THR A 509 -6.93 -11.87 -3.71
CA THR A 509 -7.14 -13.18 -3.08
C THR A 509 -8.48 -13.23 -2.36
N LEU A 510 -9.12 -14.40 -2.43
CA LEU A 510 -10.23 -14.77 -1.55
C LEU A 510 -9.68 -15.71 -0.48
N MET A 511 -9.91 -15.39 0.78
CA MET A 511 -9.60 -16.23 1.94
C MET A 511 -10.88 -16.94 2.38
N VAL A 512 -10.78 -18.22 2.74
CA VAL A 512 -11.87 -18.99 3.33
C VAL A 512 -11.33 -19.82 4.50
N ALA A 513 -11.76 -19.53 5.72
CA ALA A 513 -11.43 -20.28 6.92
C ALA A 513 -12.57 -21.25 7.29
N PHE A 514 -12.23 -22.48 7.66
CA PHE A 514 -13.18 -23.52 8.06
C PHE A 514 -13.10 -23.78 9.56
N TRP A 515 -14.24 -23.72 10.24
CA TRP A 515 -14.33 -23.73 11.69
C TRP A 515 -15.12 -24.94 12.20
N ASP A 516 -14.65 -25.53 13.31
CA ASP A 516 -15.44 -26.52 14.06
C ASP A 516 -16.74 -25.87 14.55
N GLU A 517 -16.65 -24.68 15.15
CA GLU A 517 -17.77 -23.82 15.53
C GLU A 517 -17.37 -22.35 15.39
N MET A 518 -18.26 -21.51 14.86
CA MET A 518 -18.05 -20.05 14.79
C MET A 518 -19.35 -19.30 15.10
N LYS A 519 -19.23 -18.20 15.84
CA LYS A 519 -20.36 -17.32 16.14
C LYS A 519 -20.43 -16.21 15.08
N ALA A 520 -21.43 -16.25 14.21
CA ALA A 520 -21.74 -15.12 13.33
C ALA A 520 -22.14 -13.89 14.18
N ARG A 521 -21.60 -12.72 13.87
CA ARG A 521 -21.82 -11.47 14.61
C ARG A 521 -22.53 -10.48 13.70
N PRO A 522 -23.77 -10.02 13.99
CA PRO A 522 -24.61 -10.21 15.17
C PRO A 522 -25.67 -11.29 14.94
N GLY A 523 -25.42 -12.53 15.36
CA GLY A 523 -26.43 -13.56 15.65
C GLY A 523 -27.33 -14.09 14.52
N GLY A 524 -27.20 -13.61 13.28
CA GLY A 524 -28.05 -14.01 12.15
C GLY A 524 -27.43 -15.07 11.25
N ASP A 525 -28.25 -15.68 10.39
CA ASP A 525 -27.88 -16.64 9.34
C ASP A 525 -27.82 -16.01 7.92
N GLY A 526 -27.90 -14.68 7.84
CA GLY A 526 -27.96 -13.92 6.58
C GLY A 526 -29.37 -13.63 6.08
N SER A 527 -30.40 -14.13 6.77
CA SER A 527 -31.81 -13.82 6.47
C SER A 527 -32.22 -12.39 6.80
N ASP A 528 -31.57 -11.76 7.79
CA ASP A 528 -31.70 -10.33 8.09
C ASP A 528 -30.66 -9.53 7.28
N PRO A 529 -31.09 -8.76 6.26
CA PRO A 529 -30.21 -7.91 5.44
C PRO A 529 -29.38 -6.91 6.25
N ARG A 530 -29.83 -6.55 7.46
CA ARG A 530 -29.16 -5.58 8.33
C ARG A 530 -28.01 -6.19 9.11
N ALA A 531 -28.05 -7.49 9.39
CA ALA A 531 -27.04 -8.17 10.20
C ALA A 531 -25.66 -8.18 9.51
N SER A 532 -25.63 -8.11 8.18
CA SER A 532 -24.40 -7.97 7.38
C SER A 532 -23.72 -6.60 7.52
N PHE A 533 -24.36 -5.62 8.18
CA PHE A 533 -23.89 -4.24 8.33
C PHE A 533 -23.93 -3.75 9.80
N PRO A 534 -23.06 -2.81 10.22
CA PRO A 534 -21.91 -2.28 9.48
C PRO A 534 -20.84 -3.37 9.25
N LYS A 535 -19.85 -3.09 8.39
CA LYS A 535 -18.72 -4.00 8.15
C LYS A 535 -18.06 -4.41 9.48
N GLY A 536 -17.61 -5.67 9.56
CA GLY A 536 -16.93 -6.20 10.74
C GLY A 536 -16.59 -7.69 10.57
N SER A 537 -15.96 -8.26 11.59
CA SER A 537 -15.60 -9.68 11.63
C SER A 537 -16.83 -10.58 11.71
N ALA A 538 -16.80 -11.69 10.95
CA ALA A 538 -17.75 -12.78 10.96
C ALA A 538 -19.22 -12.35 10.80
N ARG A 539 -19.48 -11.35 9.95
CA ARG A 539 -20.85 -10.90 9.64
C ARG A 539 -21.58 -11.98 8.87
N PRO A 540 -22.89 -12.21 9.08
CA PRO A 540 -23.60 -13.13 8.22
C PRO A 540 -23.52 -12.67 6.75
N PHE A 541 -23.24 -13.59 5.83
CA PHE A 541 -23.30 -13.27 4.41
C PHE A 541 -24.77 -12.99 3.99
N PRO A 542 -25.09 -11.84 3.39
CA PRO A 542 -26.48 -11.53 3.03
C PRO A 542 -26.95 -12.46 1.92
N ASP A 543 -28.17 -13.00 2.03
CA ASP A 543 -28.83 -13.65 0.89
C ASP A 543 -29.08 -12.57 -0.19
N PRO A 544 -28.44 -12.63 -1.37
CA PRO A 544 -28.55 -11.57 -2.37
C PRO A 544 -29.99 -11.33 -2.83
N LYS A 545 -30.81 -12.39 -2.91
CA LYS A 545 -32.19 -12.29 -3.38
C LYS A 545 -33.05 -11.57 -2.34
N LEU A 546 -32.92 -11.95 -1.07
CA LEU A 546 -33.65 -11.29 0.03
C LEU A 546 -33.19 -9.84 0.22
N TYR A 547 -31.88 -9.61 0.18
CA TYR A 547 -31.28 -8.29 0.31
C TYR A 547 -31.77 -7.32 -0.79
N LEU A 548 -31.80 -7.76 -2.04
CA LEU A 548 -32.27 -6.94 -3.17
C LEU A 548 -33.79 -6.70 -3.15
N GLY A 549 -34.56 -7.56 -2.48
CA GLY A 549 -35.99 -7.38 -2.27
C GLY A 549 -36.35 -6.45 -1.11
N ASP A 550 -35.44 -6.24 -0.15
CA ASP A 550 -35.71 -5.41 1.03
C ASP A 550 -35.62 -3.91 0.71
N ARG A 551 -36.77 -3.22 0.84
CA ARG A 551 -36.88 -1.76 0.68
C ARG A 551 -36.20 -0.97 1.80
N SER A 552 -35.91 -1.61 2.93
CA SER A 552 -35.27 -1.01 4.09
C SER A 552 -33.74 -1.08 4.05
N ARG A 553 -33.16 -1.68 2.99
CA ARG A 553 -31.71 -1.80 2.85
C ARG A 553 -31.01 -0.42 2.82
N PRO A 554 -29.75 -0.34 3.28
CA PRO A 554 -28.96 0.89 3.16
C PRO A 554 -28.87 1.35 1.69
N LYS A 555 -29.20 2.62 1.44
CA LYS A 555 -29.11 3.20 0.09
C LYS A 555 -27.64 3.22 -0.38
N GLY A 556 -27.40 2.80 -1.63
CA GLY A 556 -26.07 2.82 -2.25
C GLY A 556 -25.19 1.62 -1.91
N ILE A 557 -25.75 0.60 -1.24
CA ILE A 557 -25.07 -0.68 -1.01
C ILE A 557 -25.76 -1.76 -1.84
N ASP A 558 -25.13 -2.16 -2.94
CA ASP A 558 -25.63 -3.12 -3.92
C ASP A 558 -24.61 -4.22 -4.25
N TRP A 559 -23.45 -4.26 -3.59
CA TRP A 559 -22.45 -5.29 -3.80
C TRP A 559 -22.95 -6.73 -3.63
N PRO A 560 -23.97 -7.06 -2.78
CA PRO A 560 -24.49 -8.43 -2.72
C PRO A 560 -25.04 -8.94 -4.06
N GLU A 561 -25.50 -8.04 -4.95
CA GLU A 561 -25.96 -8.38 -6.29
C GLU A 561 -24.89 -9.11 -7.10
N LEU A 562 -23.61 -8.77 -6.89
CA LEU A 562 -22.48 -9.41 -7.57
C LEU A 562 -22.40 -10.92 -7.31
N PHE A 563 -23.03 -11.39 -6.22
CA PHE A 563 -23.02 -12.78 -5.81
C PHE A 563 -24.35 -13.51 -6.06
N HIS A 564 -25.32 -12.88 -6.70
CA HIS A 564 -26.67 -13.42 -6.87
C HIS A 564 -26.71 -14.79 -7.58
N ALA A 565 -27.60 -15.69 -7.14
CA ALA A 565 -27.70 -17.06 -7.68
C ALA A 565 -27.98 -17.14 -9.18
N MET A 566 -28.55 -16.09 -9.79
CA MET A 566 -28.73 -16.02 -11.26
C MET A 566 -27.41 -16.16 -12.02
N HIS A 567 -26.28 -15.82 -11.40
CA HIS A 567 -24.95 -15.93 -11.96
C HIS A 567 -24.35 -17.35 -11.86
N LEU A 568 -25.03 -18.30 -11.21
CA LEU A 568 -24.58 -19.71 -11.16
C LEU A 568 -24.46 -20.34 -12.56
N THR A 569 -25.28 -19.88 -13.51
CA THR A 569 -25.20 -20.28 -14.92
C THR A 569 -23.86 -19.90 -15.57
N SER A 570 -23.13 -18.94 -15.01
CA SER A 570 -21.78 -18.56 -15.46
C SER A 570 -20.67 -19.47 -14.90
N MET A 571 -21.00 -20.37 -13.97
CA MET A 571 -20.08 -21.33 -13.33
C MET A 571 -20.58 -22.78 -13.45
N PRO A 572 -20.88 -23.28 -14.66
CA PRO A 572 -21.49 -24.59 -14.86
C PRO A 572 -20.64 -25.73 -14.28
N ASP A 573 -19.31 -25.62 -14.34
CA ASP A 573 -18.40 -26.65 -13.81
C ASP A 573 -18.57 -26.85 -12.31
N VAL A 574 -18.67 -25.76 -11.53
CA VAL A 574 -18.81 -25.83 -10.07
C VAL A 574 -20.19 -26.36 -9.68
N VAL A 575 -21.22 -26.00 -10.43
CA VAL A 575 -22.60 -26.47 -10.18
C VAL A 575 -22.76 -27.95 -10.56
N ALA A 576 -22.17 -28.39 -11.68
CA ALA A 576 -22.24 -29.77 -12.12
C ALA A 576 -21.51 -30.73 -11.16
N GLU A 577 -20.33 -30.33 -10.68
CA GLU A 577 -19.64 -31.08 -9.62
C GLU A 577 -20.44 -31.10 -8.32
N ALA A 578 -21.19 -30.05 -8.00
CA ALA A 578 -22.04 -30.03 -6.81
C ALA A 578 -23.20 -31.05 -6.89
N ALA A 579 -23.70 -31.32 -8.10
CA ALA A 579 -24.82 -32.23 -8.33
C ALA A 579 -24.44 -33.71 -8.36
N THR A 580 -23.17 -34.05 -8.62
CA THR A 580 -22.78 -35.43 -8.98
C THR A 580 -22.46 -36.35 -7.81
N GLY A 581 -22.24 -35.84 -6.59
CA GLY A 581 -21.92 -36.65 -5.41
C GLY A 581 -20.60 -37.41 -5.55
N ASP A 582 -19.64 -37.23 -4.64
CA ASP A 582 -18.37 -37.95 -4.71
C ASP A 582 -18.61 -39.41 -4.26
N GLY A 583 -19.05 -40.26 -5.20
CA GLY A 583 -19.25 -41.68 -4.99
C GLY A 583 -17.92 -42.41 -4.70
N ASP A 584 -17.73 -42.72 -3.42
CA ASP A 584 -16.93 -43.79 -2.81
C ASP A 584 -15.59 -44.20 -3.47
N GLU A 585 -14.47 -43.85 -2.81
CA GLU A 585 -13.11 -44.39 -3.09
C GLU A 585 -12.85 -45.75 -2.40
N GLY A 586 -13.87 -46.41 -1.83
CA GLY A 586 -13.71 -47.59 -0.98
C GLY A 586 -14.07 -48.95 -1.63
N GLY A 587 -13.13 -49.54 -2.38
CA GLY A 587 -13.01 -50.99 -2.49
C GLY A 587 -13.94 -51.72 -3.48
N GLY A 588 -13.43 -52.04 -4.66
CA GLY A 588 -14.12 -52.91 -5.62
C GLY A 588 -13.16 -53.54 -6.61
N THR A 589 -13.08 -54.87 -6.56
CA THR A 589 -12.25 -55.78 -7.35
C THR A 589 -12.40 -55.64 -8.86
N ALA A 590 -11.32 -56.02 -9.56
CA ALA A 590 -11.14 -56.00 -11.01
C ALA A 590 -12.32 -56.58 -11.82
N GLY A 591 -12.71 -55.86 -12.89
CA GLY A 591 -13.47 -56.43 -14.00
C GLY A 591 -14.46 -55.46 -14.66
N GLY A 592 -14.00 -54.69 -15.65
CA GLY A 592 -14.90 -53.94 -16.55
C GLY A 592 -14.27 -52.68 -17.13
N GLY A 593 -13.95 -52.68 -18.42
CA GLY A 593 -13.32 -51.58 -19.15
C GLY A 593 -14.24 -50.39 -19.44
N GLY A 594 -14.91 -49.85 -18.43
CA GLY A 594 -15.61 -48.57 -18.49
C GLY A 594 -14.63 -47.42 -18.21
N ALA A 595 -14.67 -46.37 -19.03
CA ALA A 595 -13.89 -45.15 -18.80
C ALA A 595 -14.15 -44.63 -17.39
N LYS A 596 -13.11 -44.65 -16.53
CA LYS A 596 -13.23 -44.15 -15.15
C LYS A 596 -13.66 -42.68 -15.18
N PRO A 597 -14.60 -42.25 -14.33
CA PRO A 597 -14.94 -40.85 -14.18
C PRO A 597 -13.66 -40.06 -13.87
N GLU A 598 -13.48 -38.97 -14.60
CA GLU A 598 -12.29 -38.15 -14.64
C GLU A 598 -11.96 -37.64 -13.22
N GLN A 599 -11.03 -38.33 -12.57
CA GLN A 599 -10.58 -38.11 -11.20
C GLN A 599 -10.14 -36.65 -11.00
N THR A 600 -10.50 -36.09 -9.84
CA THR A 600 -10.26 -34.70 -9.37
C THR A 600 -9.21 -33.90 -10.16
N ARG A 601 -9.72 -32.91 -10.93
CA ARG A 601 -9.05 -32.12 -11.99
C ARG A 601 -7.88 -31.21 -11.53
N TRP A 602 -7.39 -31.32 -10.30
CA TRP A 602 -6.36 -30.44 -9.76
C TRP A 602 -5.06 -31.16 -9.41
N VAL A 603 -3.93 -30.45 -9.54
CA VAL A 603 -2.59 -30.99 -9.33
C VAL A 603 -2.01 -30.40 -8.06
N GLU A 604 -1.70 -31.25 -7.09
CA GLU A 604 -1.01 -30.81 -5.88
C GLU A 604 0.44 -30.38 -6.22
N ARG A 605 0.86 -29.24 -5.65
CA ARG A 605 2.18 -28.63 -5.79
C ARG A 605 2.86 -28.50 -4.44
N CYS A 606 4.18 -28.67 -4.44
CA CYS A 606 4.99 -28.40 -3.27
C CYS A 606 4.98 -26.89 -2.98
N ALA A 607 4.84 -26.54 -1.71
CA ALA A 607 5.25 -25.21 -1.26
C ALA A 607 6.78 -25.15 -1.23
N THR A 608 7.36 -23.98 -1.51
CA THR A 608 8.82 -23.81 -1.51
C THR A 608 9.31 -23.70 -0.07
N PRO A 609 10.07 -24.68 0.45
CA PRO A 609 10.57 -24.61 1.82
C PRO A 609 11.64 -23.51 1.93
N VAL A 610 11.64 -22.81 3.07
CA VAL A 610 12.74 -21.93 3.48
C VAL A 610 13.46 -22.56 4.68
N GLY A 611 14.78 -22.62 4.59
CA GLY A 611 15.66 -23.19 5.61
C GLY A 611 15.79 -22.31 6.85
N ARG A 612 15.56 -21.00 6.71
CA ARG A 612 15.56 -20.01 7.81
C ARG A 612 14.39 -19.05 7.60
N VAL A 613 13.50 -18.91 8.58
CA VAL A 613 12.40 -17.90 8.52
C VAL A 613 12.87 -16.55 9.05
N TRP A 614 13.55 -16.58 10.19
CA TRP A 614 13.99 -15.39 10.91
C TRP A 614 15.51 -15.30 10.88
N GLN A 615 16.00 -14.10 10.60
CA GLN A 615 17.41 -13.76 10.65
C GLN A 615 17.62 -12.71 11.74
N ASP A 616 18.64 -12.92 12.57
CA ASP A 616 19.09 -11.90 13.50
C ASP A 616 19.75 -10.78 12.69
N VAL A 617 19.33 -9.55 12.92
CA VAL A 617 19.83 -8.35 12.23
C VAL A 617 21.30 -8.12 12.58
N ASP A 618 21.74 -8.53 13.77
CA ASP A 618 23.14 -8.48 14.19
C ASP A 618 23.52 -9.73 14.98
N GLU A 619 23.63 -10.85 14.27
CA GLU A 619 23.96 -12.15 14.85
C GLU A 619 25.27 -12.09 15.65
N ALA A 620 26.29 -11.38 15.16
CA ALA A 620 27.59 -11.27 15.82
C ALA A 620 27.54 -10.50 17.15
N GLU A 621 26.87 -9.35 17.19
CA GLU A 621 26.72 -8.56 18.42
C GLU A 621 25.79 -9.26 19.42
N ASN A 622 24.70 -9.86 18.94
CA ASN A 622 23.72 -10.52 19.80
C ASN A 622 24.23 -11.84 20.38
N ASP A 623 25.00 -12.63 19.65
CA ASP A 623 25.65 -13.84 20.16
C ASP A 623 26.67 -13.51 21.26
N ALA A 624 27.34 -12.35 21.17
CA ALA A 624 28.26 -11.88 22.20
C ALA A 624 27.55 -11.39 23.48
N CYS A 625 26.31 -10.89 23.37
CA CYS A 625 25.59 -10.27 24.47
C CYS A 625 24.58 -11.20 25.17
N PHE A 626 23.92 -12.12 24.45
CA PHE A 626 22.85 -12.96 25.01
C PHE A 626 22.72 -14.31 24.29
N PRO A 627 23.12 -15.45 24.90
CA PRO A 627 22.82 -16.75 24.33
C PRO A 627 21.30 -17.01 24.42
N SER A 628 20.63 -16.99 23.27
CA SER A 628 19.23 -17.37 23.05
C SER A 628 18.21 -16.75 24.02
N LEU A 629 17.65 -15.60 23.68
CA LEU A 629 16.45 -15.10 24.36
C LEU A 629 15.24 -15.98 24.00
N ALA A 630 14.60 -16.58 25.01
CA ALA A 630 13.29 -17.20 24.88
C ALA A 630 12.26 -16.14 24.42
N LEU A 631 11.28 -16.52 23.58
CA LEU A 631 10.20 -15.63 23.10
C LEU A 631 9.45 -14.91 24.23
N GLU A 632 9.57 -15.41 25.46
CA GLU A 632 8.98 -14.86 26.68
C GLU A 632 9.36 -13.40 26.94
N LYS A 633 10.43 -12.88 26.31
CA LYS A 633 10.81 -11.45 26.38
C LYS A 633 10.49 -10.63 25.12
N ILE A 634 9.98 -11.25 24.06
CA ILE A 634 9.51 -10.54 22.86
C ILE A 634 8.08 -10.07 23.16
N SER A 635 7.96 -8.82 23.60
CA SER A 635 6.73 -8.28 24.19
C SER A 635 5.60 -7.99 23.19
N SER A 636 5.82 -8.09 21.88
CA SER A 636 4.77 -8.02 20.86
C SER A 636 5.30 -8.27 19.44
N VAL A 637 4.48 -8.87 18.59
CA VAL A 637 4.63 -8.71 17.13
C VAL A 637 4.29 -7.24 16.85
N PRO A 638 5.16 -6.44 16.19
CA PRO A 638 4.91 -5.03 15.98
C PRO A 638 3.60 -4.82 15.18
N PRO A 639 2.85 -3.74 15.45
CA PRO A 639 1.58 -3.48 14.78
C PRO A 639 1.75 -3.31 13.27
N TYR A 640 0.90 -4.03 12.54
CA TYR A 640 0.49 -3.99 11.13
C TYR A 640 1.51 -3.53 10.06
N ASP A 641 1.72 -4.44 9.09
CA ASP A 641 2.37 -4.29 7.77
C ASP A 641 3.88 -4.56 7.61
N ARG A 642 4.59 -5.13 8.60
CA ARG A 642 6.07 -5.21 8.52
C ARG A 642 6.68 -6.58 8.76
N CYS A 643 7.82 -6.82 8.09
CA CYS A 643 8.58 -8.06 8.06
C CYS A 643 9.59 -8.19 9.21
N PHE A 644 9.43 -7.44 10.29
CA PHE A 644 10.46 -7.19 11.31
C PHE A 644 9.90 -7.40 12.71
N MET A 645 10.74 -7.84 13.66
CA MET A 645 10.37 -8.07 15.06
C MET A 645 11.43 -7.47 16.01
N TYR A 646 10.93 -6.92 17.12
CA TYR A 646 11.71 -6.27 18.17
C TYR A 646 12.28 -7.29 19.16
#